data_AF-A0AB33D4Q0-F1
#
_entry.id   AF-A0AB33D4Q0-F1
#
_cell.length_a   1.000
_cell.length_b   1.000
_cell.length_c   1.000
_cell.angle_alpha   90.00
_cell.angle_beta   90.00
_cell.angle_gamma   90.00
#
_symmetry.space_group_name_H-M   'P 1'
#
loop_
_entity.id
_entity.type
_entity.pdbx_description
1 polymer ?
#
loop_
_entity_poly.entity_id
_entity_poly.type
_entity_poly.pdbx_seq_one_letter_code
_entity_poly.pdbx_strand_id
1 'polypeptide(L)'
;MMTDKSRDDSTAWSSWMMNPWNLGQTVSSYFVDAWQRTILYADIERQVGDQYQAQRKLDVPNVLNFPAELVMSGLTLPRPVNYLMVRILAPDDQPTDPSKRPFLVVDPRAGHGPGIGGFKSDSEIGAALQAGHPCYFVGFLPDPVPGQTVEDVMRAHAAFVSKAAELHPESQGKPVVIGNCQAGWQVMMAAAVWPELFGPLILAGAPLSYWAGRNPMRYAGGLLGGSWLTAMTSDLGNGRFDGAWLVKNFENLDPANTLWTKQYNVYAKADTEAERYIGFEKYWGGYVFLNDVEMQYIVDNLFIGNKLSTAQLLTSDGIRIDLRNIRSPIVVFSSFGDNITPPAQALGWITDLYLDDDDVRSHDQTIVFTTHDRIGHLGIFVSGSVGSKEHRKFASTIDQIDLLPAGIYRATVEETPDDDTLLNDPYLMSVRQSNLAEIAEIVQPDPESDRRFAAAARLSEINLAFYKSTLQPWVKALTTPYTAALLETLHPMRLSYESWTSTHPWAATIHQWAENISQQRQTVDKDNLFLEAQENFSQAMERVLNNYRDRRDSIYQIWFDTVYGSPLLMALAGHAPGDSAPARPHPGSSPEHLAFVRQQMHRLDGLLNEGGLLEAALRGLFHIAKQRHSVDERYHHAAMRLREQYDTGHVDIEKMRAAIREQALVLAHHGHKAVEAIPHLLSKHQPEEIRLVASLIKKLISAIDEQDAAPEAVVKASEEVLGLFEAAAKQQEQGGKSSSADDKPVAETASKVTTKAAAKTTPAVARKSAAPASAKPRTAQPVRKTAAKSTGTSSTGTSAKTSATAPVKAAAKPATKPLAQTTAGIPAHAAAKPAADKPVSRSVGETKVGAATKAKSNAVAKPQAKSVEPSKETGKATSAAGTPAVKSAPALPASKSAAKPATTSLPASGQGKVAATKPASTGAASRTRQRKS
;
A
#
# COMPACT_ATOMS: atom_id res chain seq x y z
N MET A 1 13.70 23.77 -33.68
CA MET A 1 13.81 25.19 -34.09
C MET A 1 13.31 26.04 -32.92
N MET A 2 14.04 27.09 -32.56
CA MET A 2 13.52 28.12 -31.63
C MET A 2 12.80 29.18 -32.48
N THR A 3 11.53 29.42 -32.20
CA THR A 3 10.83 30.62 -32.68
C THR A 3 10.87 31.66 -31.58
N ASP A 4 11.64 32.71 -31.81
CA ASP A 4 11.72 33.85 -30.92
C ASP A 4 10.32 34.48 -30.73
N LYS A 5 9.93 34.64 -29.47
CA LYS A 5 8.76 35.43 -29.04
C LYS A 5 9.18 36.38 -27.93
N SER A 6 10.22 37.18 -28.20
CA SER A 6 10.43 38.47 -27.57
C SER A 6 9.20 39.36 -27.81
N ARG A 7 8.17 39.19 -26.99
CA ARG A 7 7.07 40.14 -26.85
C ARG A 7 7.69 41.38 -26.20
N ASP A 8 7.54 42.54 -26.83
CA ASP A 8 8.13 43.77 -26.32
C ASP A 8 7.26 44.34 -25.20
N ASP A 9 7.37 43.73 -24.01
CA ASP A 9 6.54 44.02 -22.85
C ASP A 9 6.65 45.49 -22.38
N SER A 10 7.68 46.22 -22.83
CA SER A 10 7.81 47.67 -22.62
C SER A 10 6.67 48.47 -23.28
N THR A 11 6.09 47.94 -24.36
CA THR A 11 4.99 48.58 -25.12
C THR A 11 3.63 48.46 -24.44
N ALA A 12 3.41 47.38 -23.66
CA ALA A 12 2.19 47.19 -22.89
C ALA A 12 2.07 48.24 -21.77
N TRP A 13 3.12 48.39 -20.95
CA TRP A 13 3.12 49.36 -19.85
C TRP A 13 3.10 50.82 -20.33
N SER A 14 3.82 51.15 -21.41
CA SER A 14 3.92 52.54 -21.91
C SER A 14 2.65 53.04 -22.60
N SER A 15 1.90 52.18 -23.29
CA SER A 15 0.63 52.57 -23.92
C SER A 15 -0.48 52.88 -22.91
N TRP A 16 -0.43 52.31 -21.71
CA TRP A 16 -1.44 52.53 -20.66
C TRP A 16 -1.18 53.77 -19.78
N MET A 17 0.07 54.24 -19.67
CA MET A 17 0.38 55.52 -19.01
C MET A 17 -0.30 56.71 -19.71
N MET A 18 -0.72 56.56 -20.97
CA MET A 18 -1.44 57.56 -21.76
C MET A 18 -2.96 57.62 -21.46
N ASN A 19 -3.53 56.70 -20.67
CA ASN A 19 -4.96 56.71 -20.32
C ASN A 19 -5.22 56.34 -18.85
N PRO A 20 -5.17 57.31 -17.92
CA PRO A 20 -5.29 57.06 -16.49
C PRO A 20 -6.67 56.54 -16.05
N TRP A 21 -7.73 56.76 -16.84
CA TRP A 21 -9.07 56.24 -16.53
C TRP A 21 -9.14 54.72 -16.69
N ASN A 22 -8.55 54.20 -17.77
CA ASN A 22 -8.46 52.75 -18.02
C ASN A 22 -7.62 52.05 -16.94
N LEU A 23 -6.49 52.65 -16.55
CA LEU A 23 -5.69 52.17 -15.43
C LEU A 23 -6.48 52.14 -14.11
N GLY A 24 -7.25 53.20 -13.80
CA GLY A 24 -8.09 53.25 -12.61
C GLY A 24 -9.17 52.15 -12.55
N GLN A 25 -9.79 51.81 -13.69
CA GLN A 25 -10.76 50.71 -13.77
C GLN A 25 -10.09 49.33 -13.63
N THR A 26 -8.92 49.12 -14.22
CA THR A 26 -8.13 47.89 -14.10
C THR A 26 -7.60 47.67 -12.68
N VAL A 27 -7.15 48.72 -12.00
CA VAL A 27 -6.78 48.71 -10.58
C VAL A 27 -8.00 48.38 -9.70
N SER A 28 -9.11 49.08 -9.91
CA SER A 28 -10.32 48.93 -9.08
C SER A 28 -10.93 47.52 -9.18
N SER A 29 -11.08 46.99 -10.40
CA SER A 29 -11.61 45.64 -10.62
C SER A 29 -10.74 44.55 -9.98
N TYR A 30 -9.41 44.66 -10.06
CA TYR A 30 -8.50 43.77 -9.35
C TYR A 30 -8.66 43.86 -7.82
N PHE A 31 -8.74 45.07 -7.25
CA PHE A 31 -8.88 45.21 -5.79
C PHE A 31 -10.23 44.73 -5.25
N VAL A 32 -11.33 44.94 -5.99
CA VAL A 32 -12.65 44.37 -5.63
C VAL A 32 -12.59 42.85 -5.62
N ASP A 33 -12.06 42.25 -6.68
CA ASP A 33 -11.93 40.80 -6.83
C ASP A 33 -10.98 40.17 -5.79
N ALA A 34 -9.82 40.79 -5.52
CA ALA A 34 -8.88 40.35 -4.50
C ALA A 34 -9.46 40.47 -3.07
N TRP A 35 -10.21 41.54 -2.77
CA TRP A 35 -10.94 41.66 -1.51
C TRP A 35 -12.02 40.58 -1.39
N GLN A 36 -12.81 40.34 -2.45
CA GLN A 36 -13.82 39.28 -2.47
C GLN A 36 -13.20 37.90 -2.22
N ARG A 37 -12.12 37.54 -2.92
CA ARG A 37 -11.37 36.29 -2.66
C ARG A 37 -10.82 36.20 -1.24
N THR A 38 -10.39 37.32 -0.65
CA THR A 38 -9.89 37.35 0.74
C THR A 38 -11.00 37.00 1.74
N ILE A 39 -12.22 37.53 1.56
CA ILE A 39 -13.38 37.20 2.41
C ILE A 39 -13.83 35.75 2.22
N LEU A 40 -13.90 35.27 0.96
CA LEU A 40 -14.24 33.88 0.67
C LEU A 40 -13.21 32.90 1.26
N TYR A 41 -11.92 33.16 1.10
CA TYR A 41 -10.82 32.39 1.71
C TYR A 41 -10.93 32.37 3.24
N ALA A 42 -11.24 33.51 3.88
CA ALA A 42 -11.44 33.56 5.32
C ALA A 42 -12.66 32.73 5.77
N ASP A 43 -13.76 32.67 5.00
CA ASP A 43 -14.88 31.79 5.36
C ASP A 43 -14.56 30.30 5.14
N ILE A 44 -13.74 29.97 4.13
CA ILE A 44 -13.24 28.59 3.90
C ILE A 44 -12.37 28.13 5.07
N GLU A 45 -11.40 28.95 5.51
CA GLU A 45 -10.58 28.64 6.70
C GLU A 45 -11.43 28.51 7.98
N ARG A 46 -12.50 29.31 8.12
CA ARG A 46 -13.45 29.19 9.24
C ARG A 46 -14.13 27.82 9.22
N GLN A 47 -14.60 27.38 8.05
CA GLN A 47 -15.23 26.07 7.87
C GLN A 47 -14.24 24.93 8.13
N VAL A 48 -12.97 25.08 7.76
CA VAL A 48 -11.89 24.15 8.12
C VAL A 48 -11.73 24.03 9.64
N GLY A 49 -11.66 25.14 10.38
CA GLY A 49 -11.56 25.15 11.84
C GLY A 49 -12.80 24.59 12.56
N ASP A 50 -14.00 24.93 12.08
CA ASP A 50 -15.27 24.39 12.59
C ASP A 50 -15.38 22.88 12.36
N GLN A 51 -14.99 22.40 11.17
CA GLN A 51 -14.91 20.98 10.83
C GLN A 51 -13.90 20.25 11.73
N TYR A 52 -12.72 20.84 11.96
CA TYR A 52 -11.71 20.29 12.86
C TYR A 52 -12.28 20.13 14.29
N GLN A 53 -12.95 21.17 14.83
CA GLN A 53 -13.65 21.06 16.11
C GLN A 53 -14.76 20.01 16.11
N ALA A 54 -15.43 19.76 14.99
CA ALA A 54 -16.43 18.70 14.88
C ALA A 54 -15.80 17.30 14.86
N GLN A 55 -14.69 17.11 14.14
CA GLN A 55 -13.95 15.84 14.13
C GLN A 55 -13.38 15.49 15.51
N ARG A 56 -12.83 16.47 16.25
CA ARG A 56 -12.34 16.27 17.63
C ARG A 56 -13.40 15.80 18.63
N LYS A 57 -14.69 15.85 18.29
CA LYS A 57 -15.82 15.45 19.15
C LYS A 57 -16.39 14.07 18.81
N LEU A 58 -15.81 13.35 17.84
CA LEU A 58 -16.19 11.97 17.50
C LEU A 58 -15.39 10.98 18.34
N ASP A 59 -16.01 9.88 18.77
CA ASP A 59 -15.31 8.79 19.48
C ASP A 59 -14.36 8.00 18.55
N VAL A 60 -14.69 7.96 17.25
CA VAL A 60 -13.93 7.25 16.20
C VAL A 60 -13.74 8.19 14.99
N PRO A 61 -12.96 9.28 15.12
CA PRO A 61 -12.76 10.23 14.03
C PRO A 61 -11.98 9.57 12.89
N ASN A 62 -12.54 9.63 11.69
CA ASN A 62 -11.99 8.99 10.50
C ASN A 62 -12.53 9.65 9.22
N VAL A 63 -11.87 9.37 8.09
CA VAL A 63 -12.26 9.88 6.76
C VAL A 63 -12.65 8.79 5.77
N LEU A 64 -13.01 7.59 6.25
CA LEU A 64 -13.46 6.49 5.42
C LEU A 64 -14.80 6.85 4.76
N ASN A 65 -14.85 6.81 3.43
CA ASN A 65 -16.02 7.21 2.64
C ASN A 65 -16.90 6.01 2.22
N PHE A 66 -16.80 4.89 2.93
CA PHE A 66 -17.55 3.66 2.67
C PHE A 66 -18.36 3.24 3.92
N PRO A 67 -19.59 2.73 3.75
CA PRO A 67 -20.33 2.11 4.85
C PRO A 67 -19.61 0.84 5.32
N ALA A 68 -19.51 0.64 6.64
CA ALA A 68 -18.73 -0.45 7.21
C ALA A 68 -19.31 -0.98 8.54
N GLU A 69 -19.11 -2.27 8.82
CA GLU A 69 -19.49 -2.93 10.06
C GLU A 69 -18.25 -3.34 10.88
N LEU A 70 -18.27 -3.17 12.22
CA LEU A 70 -17.16 -3.55 13.09
C LEU A 70 -17.10 -5.07 13.27
N VAL A 71 -15.98 -5.69 12.86
CA VAL A 71 -15.79 -7.15 12.93
C VAL A 71 -14.92 -7.55 14.12
N MET A 72 -13.84 -6.81 14.39
CA MET A 72 -12.95 -7.08 15.52
C MET A 72 -12.34 -5.79 16.06
N SER A 73 -12.33 -5.66 17.39
CA SER A 73 -11.60 -4.59 18.08
C SER A 73 -10.31 -5.12 18.69
N GLY A 74 -9.19 -4.46 18.40
CA GLY A 74 -7.89 -4.72 19.02
C GLY A 74 -7.91 -4.56 20.53
N LEU A 75 -8.84 -3.77 21.09
CA LEU A 75 -9.01 -3.56 22.54
C LEU A 75 -9.44 -4.83 23.29
N THR A 76 -9.99 -5.83 22.57
CA THR A 76 -10.47 -7.09 23.15
C THR A 76 -9.48 -8.26 22.98
N LEU A 77 -8.34 -8.02 22.32
CA LEU A 77 -7.31 -9.04 22.12
C LEU A 77 -6.51 -9.32 23.42
N PRO A 78 -5.87 -10.51 23.56
CA PRO A 78 -5.08 -10.86 24.75
C PRO A 78 -3.92 -9.91 25.06
N ARG A 79 -3.46 -9.15 24.06
CA ARG A 79 -2.63 -7.96 24.22
C ARG A 79 -3.38 -6.80 23.54
N PRO A 80 -4.06 -5.91 24.29
CA PRO A 80 -4.94 -4.91 23.69
C PRO A 80 -4.19 -3.86 22.86
N VAL A 81 -4.76 -3.48 21.73
CA VAL A 81 -4.26 -2.39 20.87
C VAL A 81 -5.38 -1.46 20.42
N ASN A 82 -5.06 -0.22 20.06
CA ASN A 82 -6.04 0.79 19.60
C ASN A 82 -6.58 0.58 18.17
N TYR A 83 -6.18 -0.49 17.48
CA TYR A 83 -6.59 -0.80 16.10
C TYR A 83 -7.97 -1.48 16.04
N LEU A 84 -8.69 -1.29 14.94
CA LEU A 84 -10.03 -1.83 14.68
C LEU A 84 -10.08 -2.42 13.26
N MET A 85 -10.63 -3.62 13.10
CA MET A 85 -10.96 -4.19 11.79
C MET A 85 -12.46 -4.07 11.53
N VAL A 86 -12.80 -3.37 10.44
CA VAL A 86 -14.17 -3.27 9.92
C VAL A 86 -14.27 -4.01 8.58
N ARG A 87 -15.45 -4.51 8.24
CA ARG A 87 -15.77 -5.00 6.89
C ARG A 87 -16.47 -3.88 6.14
N ILE A 88 -16.09 -3.68 4.88
CA ILE A 88 -16.75 -2.74 3.99
C ILE A 88 -18.02 -3.38 3.43
N LEU A 89 -19.13 -2.64 3.48
CA LEU A 89 -20.39 -3.05 2.90
C LEU A 89 -20.39 -2.68 1.41
N ALA A 90 -20.45 -3.68 0.55
CA ALA A 90 -20.50 -3.51 -0.90
C ALA A 90 -21.84 -2.89 -1.33
N PRO A 91 -21.87 -2.01 -2.37
CA PRO A 91 -23.11 -1.51 -2.96
C PRO A 91 -23.98 -2.64 -3.54
N ASP A 92 -25.30 -2.48 -3.52
CA ASP A 92 -26.25 -3.47 -4.06
C ASP A 92 -26.07 -3.71 -5.57
N ASP A 93 -25.55 -2.72 -6.30
CA ASP A 93 -25.23 -2.79 -7.73
C ASP A 93 -23.81 -3.30 -8.03
N GLN A 94 -22.97 -3.48 -7.00
CA GLN A 94 -21.61 -4.02 -7.10
C GLN A 94 -21.33 -5.05 -5.97
N PRO A 95 -22.04 -6.19 -5.94
CA PRO A 95 -21.88 -7.20 -4.90
C PRO A 95 -20.53 -7.94 -5.02
N THR A 96 -19.92 -8.24 -3.87
CA THR A 96 -18.69 -9.04 -3.77
C THR A 96 -18.97 -10.54 -3.68
N ASP A 97 -18.13 -11.36 -4.30
CA ASP A 97 -18.18 -12.83 -4.24
C ASP A 97 -17.50 -13.35 -2.95
N PRO A 98 -18.21 -14.04 -2.04
CA PRO A 98 -17.61 -14.57 -0.81
C PRO A 98 -16.53 -15.65 -1.02
N SER A 99 -16.48 -16.29 -2.19
CA SER A 99 -15.46 -17.31 -2.57
C SER A 99 -14.20 -16.70 -3.19
N LYS A 100 -14.21 -15.40 -3.51
CA LYS A 100 -13.00 -14.66 -3.82
C LYS A 100 -12.18 -14.38 -2.57
N ARG A 101 -10.92 -13.98 -2.77
CA ARG A 101 -10.00 -13.62 -1.69
C ARG A 101 -10.42 -12.33 -1.00
N PRO A 102 -10.53 -12.31 0.34
CA PRO A 102 -10.77 -11.06 1.05
C PRO A 102 -9.52 -10.16 0.96
N PHE A 103 -9.75 -8.88 0.71
CA PHE A 103 -8.74 -7.83 0.77
C PHE A 103 -8.79 -7.13 2.13
N LEU A 104 -7.64 -6.91 2.74
CA LEU A 104 -7.48 -6.21 4.02
C LEU A 104 -6.59 -4.97 3.81
N VAL A 105 -7.20 -3.79 3.76
CA VAL A 105 -6.49 -2.50 3.60
C VAL A 105 -6.10 -1.96 4.97
N VAL A 106 -4.81 -1.75 5.22
CA VAL A 106 -4.25 -1.32 6.50
C VAL A 106 -3.68 0.09 6.37
N ASP A 107 -4.24 1.01 7.15
CA ASP A 107 -4.01 2.45 7.02
C ASP A 107 -2.80 2.94 7.84
N PRO A 108 -2.09 4.01 7.41
CA PRO A 108 -0.85 4.45 8.05
C PRO A 108 -1.11 5.27 9.32
N ARG A 109 -0.65 4.81 10.48
CA ARG A 109 -0.55 5.64 11.70
C ARG A 109 0.70 6.53 11.65
N ALA A 110 0.78 7.35 10.61
CA ALA A 110 1.86 8.30 10.35
C ALA A 110 1.63 9.69 10.99
N GLY A 111 0.87 9.74 12.08
CA GLY A 111 0.48 10.97 12.78
C GLY A 111 -0.88 11.56 12.38
N HIS A 112 -1.45 11.11 11.25
CA HIS A 112 -2.84 11.34 10.86
C HIS A 112 -3.77 10.19 11.31
N GLY A 113 -5.07 10.46 11.36
CA GLY A 113 -6.14 9.50 11.63
C GLY A 113 -6.50 8.62 10.42
N PRO A 114 -7.29 7.56 10.63
CA PRO A 114 -7.56 6.57 9.60
C PRO A 114 -8.66 7.00 8.60
N GLY A 115 -8.72 6.26 7.50
CA GLY A 115 -9.71 6.32 6.42
C GLY A 115 -9.11 6.66 5.06
N ILE A 116 -7.78 6.83 4.94
CA ILE A 116 -7.18 7.45 3.76
C ILE A 116 -7.13 6.49 2.55
N GLY A 117 -6.89 5.19 2.75
CA GLY A 117 -7.04 4.14 1.73
C GLY A 117 -8.49 3.92 1.25
N GLY A 118 -9.46 4.60 1.85
CA GLY A 118 -10.89 4.57 1.50
C GLY A 118 -11.53 5.96 1.40
N PHE A 119 -10.75 7.01 1.15
CA PHE A 119 -11.21 8.40 1.13
C PHE A 119 -12.10 8.76 -0.09
N LYS A 120 -12.06 7.94 -1.15
CA LYS A 120 -12.80 8.12 -2.41
C LYS A 120 -13.38 6.80 -2.89
N SER A 121 -14.38 6.88 -3.78
CA SER A 121 -14.82 5.73 -4.61
C SER A 121 -13.63 5.08 -5.30
N ASP A 122 -12.85 5.86 -6.04
CA ASP A 122 -11.68 5.42 -6.79
C ASP A 122 -10.44 5.35 -5.87
N SER A 123 -10.48 4.38 -4.96
CA SER A 123 -9.45 4.06 -3.98
C SER A 123 -9.12 2.56 -4.00
N GLU A 124 -8.19 2.12 -3.15
CA GLU A 124 -7.81 0.72 -2.98
C GLU A 124 -9.00 -0.17 -2.57
N ILE A 125 -9.89 0.35 -1.71
CA ILE A 125 -11.14 -0.31 -1.33
C ILE A 125 -12.06 -0.44 -2.54
N GLY A 126 -12.24 0.64 -3.32
CA GLY A 126 -13.07 0.61 -4.52
C GLY A 126 -12.53 -0.32 -5.62
N ALA A 127 -11.20 -0.38 -5.78
CA ALA A 127 -10.54 -1.32 -6.69
C ALA A 127 -10.82 -2.78 -6.30
N ALA A 128 -10.73 -3.12 -5.01
CA ALA A 128 -11.06 -4.46 -4.51
C ALA A 128 -12.55 -4.81 -4.71
N LEU A 129 -13.46 -3.89 -4.35
CA LEU A 129 -14.90 -4.07 -4.53
C LEU A 129 -15.29 -4.22 -6.01
N GLN A 130 -14.70 -3.42 -6.91
CA GLN A 130 -14.96 -3.50 -8.35
C GLN A 130 -14.41 -4.78 -8.97
N ALA A 131 -13.29 -5.31 -8.48
CA ALA A 131 -12.81 -6.64 -8.83
C ALA A 131 -13.69 -7.77 -8.22
N GLY A 132 -14.70 -7.44 -7.41
CA GLY A 132 -15.64 -8.36 -6.77
C GLY A 132 -15.11 -9.00 -5.48
N HIS A 133 -14.01 -8.50 -4.92
CA HIS A 133 -13.39 -9.08 -3.72
C HIS A 133 -14.02 -8.53 -2.43
N PRO A 134 -14.34 -9.39 -1.44
CA PRO A 134 -14.77 -8.95 -0.12
C PRO A 134 -13.71 -8.04 0.52
N CYS A 135 -14.08 -6.83 0.94
CA CYS A 135 -13.12 -5.86 1.43
C CYS A 135 -13.27 -5.59 2.94
N TYR A 136 -12.13 -5.48 3.62
CA TYR A 136 -11.98 -5.17 5.03
C TYR A 136 -10.97 -4.03 5.19
N PHE A 137 -11.17 -3.18 6.19
CA PHE A 137 -10.32 -2.04 6.48
C PHE A 137 -9.83 -2.09 7.93
N VAL A 138 -8.55 -1.79 8.15
CA VAL A 138 -7.91 -1.73 9.46
C VAL A 138 -7.52 -0.29 9.77
N GLY A 139 -8.30 0.33 10.64
CA GLY A 139 -8.06 1.66 11.20
C GLY A 139 -7.64 1.61 12.67
N PHE A 140 -7.57 2.77 13.32
CA PHE A 140 -7.14 2.90 14.71
C PHE A 140 -7.79 4.12 15.40
N LEU A 141 -7.98 4.04 16.72
CA LEU A 141 -8.45 5.15 17.55
C LEU A 141 -7.33 6.20 17.74
N PRO A 142 -7.65 7.48 18.02
CA PRO A 142 -6.65 8.54 18.16
C PRO A 142 -5.62 8.29 19.27
N ASP A 143 -6.02 7.62 20.35
CA ASP A 143 -5.16 7.29 21.49
C ASP A 143 -4.73 5.81 21.46
N PRO A 144 -3.42 5.52 21.67
CA PRO A 144 -2.89 4.17 21.81
C PRO A 144 -3.27 3.56 23.16
N VAL A 145 -3.25 2.23 23.27
CA VAL A 145 -3.32 1.58 24.59
C VAL A 145 -2.04 1.90 25.37
N PRO A 146 -2.10 2.27 26.67
CA PRO A 146 -0.89 2.56 27.45
C PRO A 146 0.06 1.35 27.52
N GLY A 147 1.30 1.53 27.06
CA GLY A 147 2.31 0.45 26.99
C GLY A 147 2.13 -0.54 25.83
N GLN A 148 1.25 -0.23 24.86
CA GLN A 148 1.16 -0.92 23.57
C GLN A 148 2.54 -0.95 22.88
N THR A 149 2.89 -2.06 22.24
CA THR A 149 4.14 -2.18 21.46
C THR A 149 3.89 -2.50 19.99
N VAL A 150 4.92 -2.28 19.16
CA VAL A 150 4.89 -2.66 17.73
C VAL A 150 4.58 -4.16 17.54
N GLU A 151 5.07 -5.02 18.44
CA GLU A 151 4.79 -6.46 18.39
C GLU A 151 3.31 -6.78 18.69
N ASP A 152 2.67 -6.02 19.58
CA ASP A 152 1.26 -6.23 19.91
C ASP A 152 0.36 -5.86 18.73
N VAL A 153 0.72 -4.78 18.01
CA VAL A 153 0.06 -4.40 16.77
C VAL A 153 0.33 -5.41 15.65
N MET A 154 1.55 -5.97 15.54
CA MET A 154 1.82 -7.10 14.62
C MET A 154 0.93 -8.32 14.94
N ARG A 155 0.77 -8.67 16.22
CA ARG A 155 -0.12 -9.75 16.67
C ARG A 155 -1.60 -9.43 16.40
N ALA A 156 -2.00 -8.16 16.46
CA ALA A 156 -3.33 -7.71 16.07
C ALA A 156 -3.55 -7.82 14.55
N HIS A 157 -2.59 -7.41 13.71
CA HIS A 157 -2.66 -7.62 12.26
C HIS A 157 -2.78 -9.11 11.90
N ALA A 158 -2.02 -9.99 12.56
CA ALA A 158 -2.16 -11.43 12.39
C ALA A 158 -3.56 -11.95 12.80
N ALA A 159 -4.13 -11.44 13.90
CA ALA A 159 -5.49 -11.77 14.32
C ALA A 159 -6.55 -11.27 13.32
N PHE A 160 -6.37 -10.08 12.74
CA PHE A 160 -7.26 -9.52 11.71
C PHE A 160 -7.22 -10.34 10.41
N VAL A 161 -6.02 -10.71 9.94
CA VAL A 161 -5.86 -11.59 8.77
C VAL A 161 -6.46 -12.98 9.01
N SER A 162 -6.22 -13.58 10.18
CA SER A 162 -6.88 -14.82 10.59
C SER A 162 -8.41 -14.67 10.58
N LYS A 163 -8.94 -13.56 11.11
CA LYS A 163 -10.39 -13.32 11.16
C LYS A 163 -11.00 -13.11 9.77
N ALA A 164 -10.29 -12.46 8.84
CA ALA A 164 -10.70 -12.35 7.45
C ALA A 164 -10.74 -13.72 6.76
N ALA A 165 -9.74 -14.59 6.98
CA ALA A 165 -9.74 -15.95 6.48
C ALA A 165 -10.88 -16.81 7.07
N GLU A 166 -11.13 -16.72 8.38
CA GLU A 166 -12.25 -17.41 9.05
C GLU A 166 -13.64 -17.04 8.50
N LEU A 167 -13.80 -15.82 7.97
CA LEU A 167 -15.05 -15.35 7.37
C LEU A 167 -15.21 -15.76 5.90
N HIS A 168 -14.16 -16.26 5.28
CA HIS A 168 -14.13 -16.69 3.87
C HIS A 168 -13.52 -18.11 3.73
N PRO A 169 -14.12 -19.15 4.34
CA PRO A 169 -13.56 -20.50 4.37
C PRO A 169 -13.57 -21.22 3.00
N GLU A 170 -14.38 -20.73 2.05
CA GLU A 170 -14.45 -21.24 0.67
C GLU A 170 -13.51 -20.47 -0.28
N SER A 171 -12.65 -19.59 0.25
CA SER A 171 -11.84 -18.69 -0.56
C SER A 171 -10.72 -19.41 -1.32
N GLN A 172 -10.48 -19.00 -2.57
CA GLN A 172 -9.43 -19.56 -3.44
C GLN A 172 -8.01 -19.06 -3.10
N GLY A 173 -7.68 -19.03 -1.81
CA GLY A 173 -6.37 -18.70 -1.25
C GLY A 173 -6.45 -17.81 0.00
N LYS A 174 -5.29 -17.34 0.45
CA LYS A 174 -5.16 -16.51 1.66
C LYS A 174 -5.58 -15.04 1.42
N PRO A 175 -5.95 -14.28 2.47
CA PRO A 175 -6.28 -12.86 2.35
C PRO A 175 -5.14 -12.03 1.73
N VAL A 176 -5.50 -11.13 0.83
CA VAL A 176 -4.59 -10.11 0.27
C VAL A 176 -4.50 -8.96 1.26
N VAL A 177 -3.30 -8.44 1.53
CA VAL A 177 -3.11 -7.35 2.50
C VAL A 177 -2.42 -6.15 1.84
N ILE A 178 -3.09 -5.00 1.88
CA ILE A 178 -2.53 -3.72 1.40
C ILE A 178 -2.02 -2.96 2.63
N GLY A 179 -0.74 -2.56 2.61
CA GLY A 179 -0.09 -1.85 3.70
C GLY A 179 0.46 -0.50 3.24
N ASN A 180 -0.26 0.57 3.60
CA ASN A 180 0.03 1.91 3.12
C ASN A 180 1.09 2.59 3.99
N CYS A 181 2.11 3.19 3.39
CA CYS A 181 3.19 3.93 4.07
C CYS A 181 3.69 3.22 5.35
N GLN A 182 3.37 3.76 6.53
CA GLN A 182 3.73 3.18 7.84
C GLN A 182 3.22 1.75 8.03
N ALA A 183 2.00 1.45 7.59
CA ALA A 183 1.42 0.13 7.74
C ALA A 183 2.15 -0.93 6.90
N GLY A 184 2.75 -0.56 5.76
CA GLY A 184 3.45 -1.48 4.88
C GLY A 184 4.62 -2.21 5.55
N TRP A 185 5.48 -1.48 6.28
CA TRP A 185 6.55 -2.13 7.05
C TRP A 185 6.00 -2.98 8.20
N GLN A 186 4.86 -2.60 8.80
CA GLN A 186 4.28 -3.32 9.94
C GLN A 186 3.54 -4.61 9.51
N VAL A 187 2.89 -4.60 8.35
CA VAL A 187 2.36 -5.78 7.66
C VAL A 187 3.51 -6.72 7.27
N MET A 188 4.59 -6.19 6.67
CA MET A 188 5.80 -6.97 6.34
C MET A 188 6.42 -7.64 7.58
N MET A 189 6.53 -6.92 8.71
CA MET A 189 7.01 -7.51 9.97
C MET A 189 6.10 -8.63 10.48
N ALA A 190 4.77 -8.50 10.37
CA ALA A 190 3.83 -9.55 10.76
C ALA A 190 3.89 -10.77 9.82
N ALA A 191 3.93 -10.54 8.50
CA ALA A 191 4.02 -11.60 7.49
C ALA A 191 5.35 -12.37 7.54
N ALA A 192 6.44 -11.74 7.99
CA ALA A 192 7.74 -12.39 8.22
C ALA A 192 7.77 -13.32 9.45
N VAL A 193 6.82 -13.17 10.38
CA VAL A 193 6.68 -13.99 11.60
C VAL A 193 5.57 -15.05 11.45
N TRP A 194 4.49 -14.74 10.72
CA TRP A 194 3.36 -15.65 10.46
C TRP A 194 3.06 -15.80 8.94
N PRO A 195 4.04 -16.24 8.12
CA PRO A 195 3.86 -16.36 6.66
C PRO A 195 2.79 -17.37 6.25
N GLU A 196 2.33 -18.23 7.14
CA GLU A 196 1.17 -19.11 6.94
C GLU A 196 -0.16 -18.34 6.80
N LEU A 197 -0.30 -17.15 7.39
CA LEU A 197 -1.57 -16.39 7.41
C LEU A 197 -1.76 -15.48 6.19
N PHE A 198 -0.69 -14.84 5.73
CA PHE A 198 -0.76 -13.78 4.72
C PHE A 198 -0.73 -14.35 3.29
N GLY A 199 -1.62 -13.83 2.43
CA GLY A 199 -1.53 -13.97 0.97
C GLY A 199 -0.66 -12.88 0.36
N PRO A 200 -0.86 -12.53 -0.93
CA PRO A 200 -0.16 -11.43 -1.58
C PRO A 200 -0.17 -10.13 -0.77
N LEU A 201 0.97 -9.45 -0.73
CA LEU A 201 1.14 -8.17 -0.06
C LEU A 201 1.25 -7.05 -1.09
N ILE A 202 0.53 -5.94 -0.90
CA ILE A 202 0.67 -4.72 -1.71
C ILE A 202 1.18 -3.60 -0.81
N LEU A 203 2.32 -3.01 -1.15
CA LEU A 203 3.03 -2.02 -0.34
C LEU A 203 3.05 -0.67 -1.07
N ALA A 204 2.08 0.19 -0.75
CA ALA A 204 1.92 1.50 -1.37
C ALA A 204 2.72 2.57 -0.61
N GLY A 205 3.82 3.07 -1.20
CA GLY A 205 4.67 4.11 -0.61
C GLY A 205 5.34 3.71 0.71
N ALA A 206 5.54 2.41 0.95
CA ALA A 206 6.02 1.88 2.23
C ALA A 206 7.55 1.96 2.38
N PRO A 207 8.10 2.67 3.39
CA PRO A 207 9.54 2.75 3.59
C PRO A 207 10.07 1.49 4.28
N LEU A 208 11.11 0.86 3.71
CA LEU A 208 11.69 -0.38 4.21
C LEU A 208 13.21 -0.34 4.39
N SER A 209 13.96 0.45 3.60
CA SER A 209 15.39 0.72 3.83
C SER A 209 15.64 2.21 4.06
N TYR A 210 15.69 2.59 5.34
CA TYR A 210 15.63 3.99 5.78
C TYR A 210 16.92 4.77 5.48
N TRP A 211 18.05 4.06 5.32
CA TRP A 211 19.32 4.65 4.92
C TRP A 211 19.46 4.82 3.40
N ALA A 212 18.59 4.25 2.56
CA ALA A 212 18.74 4.30 1.11
C ALA A 212 18.34 5.65 0.48
N GLY A 213 18.79 5.90 -0.75
CA GLY A 213 18.46 7.11 -1.52
C GLY A 213 19.13 8.39 -1.01
N ARG A 214 18.49 9.54 -1.23
CA ARG A 214 19.04 10.88 -0.92
C ARG A 214 18.03 11.84 -0.24
N ASN A 215 16.93 11.31 0.30
CA ASN A 215 15.88 12.11 0.95
C ASN A 215 16.47 12.89 2.15
N PRO A 216 16.32 14.23 2.25
CA PRO A 216 16.83 15.02 3.38
C PRO A 216 16.41 14.51 4.76
N MET A 217 15.24 13.86 4.87
CA MET A 217 14.73 13.32 6.13
C MET A 217 15.67 12.25 6.74
N ARG A 218 16.44 11.51 5.92
CA ARG A 218 17.40 10.50 6.42
C ARG A 218 18.54 11.14 7.23
N TYR A 219 19.00 12.33 6.82
CA TYR A 219 20.08 13.06 7.50
C TYR A 219 19.58 13.76 8.77
N ALA A 220 18.35 14.28 8.76
CA ALA A 220 17.80 15.09 9.84
C ALA A 220 17.82 14.38 11.21
N GLY A 221 17.51 13.08 11.24
CA GLY A 221 17.58 12.28 12.47
C GLY A 221 18.96 12.25 13.10
N GLY A 222 20.03 12.11 12.29
CA GLY A 222 21.41 12.18 12.77
C GLY A 222 21.82 13.60 13.19
N LEU A 223 21.42 14.63 12.44
CA LEU A 223 21.76 16.03 12.74
C LEU A 223 21.10 16.55 14.03
N LEU A 224 19.95 15.98 14.43
CA LEU A 224 19.29 16.25 15.70
C LEU A 224 19.87 15.46 16.89
N GLY A 225 20.94 14.68 16.66
CA GLY A 225 21.59 13.84 17.68
C GLY A 225 20.88 12.50 17.92
N GLY A 226 19.98 12.07 17.03
CA GLY A 226 19.28 10.79 17.13
C GLY A 226 17.98 10.81 17.93
N SER A 227 17.57 9.64 18.39
CA SER A 227 16.24 9.33 18.94
C SER A 227 15.95 9.86 20.35
N TRP A 228 16.90 10.57 20.98
CA TRP A 228 16.70 11.13 22.33
C TRP A 228 15.55 12.16 22.39
N LEU A 229 15.31 12.89 21.30
CA LEU A 229 14.16 13.79 21.17
C LEU A 229 12.82 13.05 21.16
N THR A 230 12.78 11.81 20.64
CA THR A 230 11.58 10.96 20.66
C THR A 230 11.20 10.62 22.10
N ALA A 231 12.16 10.13 22.90
CA ALA A 231 11.96 9.92 24.32
C ALA A 231 11.52 11.20 25.04
N MET A 232 12.22 12.33 24.82
CA MET A 232 11.90 13.60 25.49
C MET A 232 10.50 14.12 25.16
N THR A 233 10.08 14.07 23.90
CA THR A 233 8.74 14.53 23.49
C THR A 233 7.63 13.59 23.98
N SER A 234 7.86 12.28 23.99
CA SER A 234 6.97 11.31 24.65
C SER A 234 6.87 11.51 26.16
N ASP A 235 7.97 11.87 26.83
CA ASP A 235 8.01 12.11 28.27
C ASP A 235 7.32 13.42 28.67
N LEU A 236 7.37 14.44 27.80
CA LEU A 236 6.57 15.67 27.91
C LEU A 236 5.09 15.43 27.62
N GLY A 237 4.78 14.51 26.71
CA GLY A 237 3.42 14.02 26.41
C GLY A 237 2.89 12.96 27.40
N ASN A 238 3.55 12.76 28.56
CA ASN A 238 3.12 11.83 29.62
C ASN A 238 2.94 10.37 29.12
N GLY A 239 3.85 9.89 28.27
CA GLY A 239 3.80 8.53 27.68
C GLY A 239 3.07 8.45 26.33
N ARG A 240 2.59 9.57 25.80
CA ARG A 240 2.05 9.73 24.44
C ARG A 240 3.04 10.51 23.58
N PHE A 241 3.42 9.98 22.42
CA PHE A 241 4.07 10.78 21.38
C PHE A 241 2.99 11.45 20.52
N ASP A 242 3.06 12.77 20.36
CA ASP A 242 2.12 13.54 19.56
C ASP A 242 2.45 13.45 18.06
N GLY A 243 1.57 12.78 17.30
CA GLY A 243 1.73 12.59 15.86
C GLY A 243 1.73 13.87 15.04
N ALA A 244 1.28 15.00 15.58
CA ALA A 244 1.37 16.29 14.92
C ALA A 244 2.82 16.74 14.66
N TRP A 245 3.81 16.23 15.41
CA TRP A 245 5.23 16.41 15.09
C TRP A 245 5.67 15.64 13.83
N LEU A 246 5.03 14.50 13.52
CA LEU A 246 5.31 13.74 12.28
C LEU A 246 4.76 14.49 11.07
N VAL A 247 3.52 14.98 11.16
CA VAL A 247 2.90 15.76 10.08
C VAL A 247 3.72 17.02 9.79
N LYS A 248 4.17 17.72 10.84
CA LYS A 248 5.08 18.87 10.69
C LYS A 248 6.42 18.49 10.03
N ASN A 249 6.96 17.29 10.26
CA ASN A 249 8.16 16.83 9.56
C ASN A 249 7.91 16.59 8.06
N PHE A 250 6.75 16.06 7.69
CA PHE A 250 6.36 15.91 6.28
C PHE A 250 6.11 17.27 5.60
N GLU A 251 5.42 18.19 6.27
CA GLU A 251 5.22 19.57 5.76
C GLU A 251 6.54 20.32 5.54
N ASN A 252 7.55 20.07 6.37
CA ASN A 252 8.89 20.63 6.21
C ASN A 252 9.63 20.11 4.96
N LEU A 253 9.23 18.99 4.35
CA LEU A 253 9.85 18.51 3.11
C LEU A 253 9.47 19.35 1.90
N ASP A 254 8.30 20.00 1.90
CA ASP A 254 7.92 20.96 0.87
C ASP A 254 7.41 22.28 1.48
N PRO A 255 8.33 23.17 1.89
CA PRO A 255 7.96 24.48 2.42
C PRO A 255 7.34 25.39 1.36
N ALA A 256 7.50 25.11 0.05
CA ALA A 256 6.87 25.88 -1.01
C ALA A 256 5.37 25.57 -1.09
N ASN A 257 5.00 24.28 -1.07
CA ASN A 257 3.61 23.86 -0.94
C ASN A 257 3.01 24.31 0.41
N THR A 258 3.64 23.95 1.52
CA THR A 258 3.12 24.17 2.89
C THR A 258 2.89 25.65 3.20
N LEU A 259 3.90 26.51 2.98
CA LEU A 259 3.87 27.91 3.43
C LEU A 259 3.27 28.86 2.39
N TRP A 260 3.02 28.39 1.16
CA TRP A 260 2.55 29.25 0.08
C TRP A 260 1.56 28.57 -0.87
N THR A 261 1.99 27.64 -1.73
CA THR A 261 1.21 27.21 -2.89
C THR A 261 -0.11 26.51 -2.52
N LYS A 262 -0.17 25.75 -1.40
CA LYS A 262 -1.41 25.18 -0.84
C LYS A 262 -2.44 26.29 -0.59
N GLN A 263 -2.06 27.31 0.17
CA GLN A 263 -2.96 28.39 0.59
C GLN A 263 -3.26 29.38 -0.53
N TYR A 264 -2.26 29.75 -1.34
CA TYR A 264 -2.46 30.61 -2.51
C TYR A 264 -3.43 30.00 -3.52
N ASN A 265 -3.39 28.67 -3.73
CA ASN A 265 -4.34 28.00 -4.63
C ASN A 265 -5.80 28.12 -4.14
N VAL A 266 -6.04 27.98 -2.83
CA VAL A 266 -7.38 28.16 -2.24
C VAL A 266 -7.81 29.62 -2.31
N TYR A 267 -6.93 30.58 -1.97
CA TYR A 267 -7.22 32.01 -2.12
C TYR A 267 -7.56 32.36 -3.58
N ALA A 268 -6.69 32.04 -4.53
CA ALA A 268 -6.81 32.46 -5.93
C ALA A 268 -8.05 31.86 -6.64
N LYS A 269 -8.52 30.70 -6.18
CA LYS A 269 -9.69 29.98 -6.68
C LYS A 269 -10.74 29.73 -5.58
N ALA A 270 -10.95 30.71 -4.69
CA ALA A 270 -11.89 30.57 -3.57
C ALA A 270 -13.32 30.21 -4.02
N ASP A 271 -13.66 30.56 -5.27
CA ASP A 271 -14.91 30.23 -5.95
C ASP A 271 -15.12 28.72 -6.26
N THR A 272 -14.07 27.88 -6.23
CA THR A 272 -14.16 26.46 -6.64
C THR A 272 -13.35 25.45 -5.82
N GLU A 273 -12.29 25.84 -5.12
CA GLU A 273 -11.42 24.88 -4.39
C GLU A 273 -11.97 24.48 -3.01
N ALA A 274 -12.97 25.18 -2.49
CA ALA A 274 -13.47 25.07 -1.11
C ALA A 274 -13.78 23.63 -0.67
N GLU A 275 -14.64 22.91 -1.40
CA GLU A 275 -15.07 21.55 -1.04
C GLU A 275 -13.89 20.57 -1.01
N ARG A 276 -13.05 20.59 -2.06
CA ARG A 276 -11.86 19.73 -2.17
C ARG A 276 -10.86 20.00 -1.05
N TYR A 277 -10.67 21.26 -0.70
CA TYR A 277 -9.74 21.70 0.33
C TYR A 277 -10.25 21.34 1.74
N ILE A 278 -11.48 21.72 2.08
CA ILE A 278 -12.11 21.39 3.38
C ILE A 278 -12.13 19.87 3.58
N GLY A 279 -12.50 19.09 2.56
CA GLY A 279 -12.48 17.63 2.62
C GLY A 279 -11.09 17.04 2.85
N PHE A 280 -10.03 17.65 2.32
CA PHE A 280 -8.65 17.25 2.56
C PHE A 280 -8.14 17.64 3.96
N GLU A 281 -8.44 18.86 4.42
CA GLU A 281 -8.08 19.32 5.77
C GLU A 281 -8.76 18.51 6.88
N LYS A 282 -9.92 17.89 6.59
CA LYS A 282 -10.57 16.91 7.49
C LYS A 282 -9.64 15.77 7.88
N TYR A 283 -8.81 15.31 6.94
CA TYR A 283 -7.79 14.30 7.15
C TYR A 283 -6.49 14.92 7.70
N TRP A 284 -6.02 16.01 7.08
CA TRP A 284 -4.72 16.62 7.39
C TRP A 284 -4.62 17.18 8.82
N GLY A 285 -5.72 17.70 9.37
CA GLY A 285 -5.81 18.11 10.77
C GLY A 285 -6.09 16.96 11.76
N GLY A 286 -6.33 15.73 11.29
CA GLY A 286 -6.77 14.61 12.11
C GLY A 286 -5.67 13.97 12.96
N TYR A 287 -5.02 14.71 13.86
CA TYR A 287 -3.82 14.23 14.57
C TYR A 287 -4.10 13.14 15.61
N VAL A 288 -3.27 12.10 15.58
CA VAL A 288 -3.32 10.94 16.50
C VAL A 288 -2.02 10.76 17.29
N PHE A 289 -2.04 9.86 18.28
CA PHE A 289 -0.91 9.57 19.15
C PHE A 289 -0.32 8.18 18.91
N LEU A 290 0.96 8.04 19.24
CA LEU A 290 1.66 6.75 19.34
C LEU A 290 2.12 6.58 20.79
N ASN A 291 2.18 5.35 21.31
CA ASN A 291 2.71 5.15 22.65
C ASN A 291 4.24 5.39 22.66
N ASP A 292 4.78 5.83 23.80
CA ASP A 292 6.21 6.10 23.98
C ASP A 292 7.10 4.90 23.62
N VAL A 293 6.67 3.67 23.94
CA VAL A 293 7.40 2.45 23.57
C VAL A 293 7.34 2.19 22.06
N GLU A 294 6.20 2.41 21.41
CA GLU A 294 6.06 2.24 19.95
C GLU A 294 6.94 3.22 19.19
N MET A 295 6.82 4.52 19.47
CA MET A 295 7.54 5.54 18.71
C MET A 295 9.05 5.42 18.93
N GLN A 296 9.48 5.14 20.17
CA GLN A 296 10.90 4.90 20.46
C GLN A 296 11.43 3.67 19.72
N TYR A 297 10.68 2.55 19.70
CA TYR A 297 11.05 1.36 18.92
C TYR A 297 11.18 1.71 17.43
N ILE A 298 10.21 2.43 16.87
CA ILE A 298 10.19 2.83 15.45
C ILE A 298 11.42 3.65 15.09
N VAL A 299 11.80 4.65 15.90
CA VAL A 299 12.98 5.48 15.59
C VAL A 299 14.29 4.72 15.81
N ASP A 300 14.46 4.01 16.93
CA ASP A 300 15.71 3.30 17.26
C ASP A 300 16.03 2.15 16.29
N ASN A 301 15.00 1.48 15.78
CA ASN A 301 15.15 0.23 15.03
C ASN A 301 14.92 0.39 13.53
N LEU A 302 14.02 1.27 13.11
CA LEU A 302 13.69 1.47 11.70
C LEU A 302 14.47 2.67 11.15
N PHE A 303 14.06 3.89 11.50
CA PHE A 303 14.60 5.12 10.88
C PHE A 303 16.10 5.34 11.13
N ILE A 304 16.55 5.21 12.38
CA ILE A 304 17.96 5.41 12.74
C ILE A 304 18.75 4.10 12.56
N GLY A 305 18.22 2.97 13.02
CA GLY A 305 18.95 1.70 13.05
C GLY A 305 18.96 0.87 11.76
N ASN A 306 18.01 1.08 10.84
CA ASN A 306 17.81 0.30 9.61
C ASN A 306 17.88 -1.24 9.80
N LYS A 307 17.34 -1.72 10.93
CA LYS A 307 17.47 -3.11 11.41
C LYS A 307 16.49 -4.08 10.74
N LEU A 308 15.41 -3.58 10.13
CA LEU A 308 14.40 -4.39 9.45
C LEU A 308 14.94 -4.97 8.13
N SER A 309 15.52 -4.13 7.27
CA SER A 309 16.13 -4.57 6.00
C SER A 309 17.43 -5.37 6.17
N THR A 310 17.89 -5.57 7.41
CA THR A 310 19.08 -6.36 7.73
C THR A 310 18.76 -7.54 8.67
N ALA A 311 17.48 -7.87 8.83
CA ALA A 311 16.97 -8.99 9.66
C ALA A 311 17.52 -9.03 11.10
N GLN A 312 17.83 -7.86 11.68
CA GLN A 312 18.39 -7.72 13.03
C GLN A 312 17.31 -7.67 14.13
N LEU A 313 16.03 -7.65 13.77
CA LEU A 313 14.92 -7.52 14.72
C LEU A 313 14.49 -8.87 15.28
N LEU A 314 14.22 -8.87 16.59
CA LEU A 314 13.68 -10.00 17.34
C LEU A 314 12.35 -9.62 17.99
N THR A 315 11.45 -10.57 18.04
CA THR A 315 10.26 -10.58 18.91
C THR A 315 10.64 -10.92 20.36
N SER A 316 9.73 -10.68 21.30
CA SER A 316 9.87 -10.98 22.73
C SER A 316 10.00 -12.47 23.06
N ASP A 317 9.52 -13.35 22.18
CA ASP A 317 9.71 -14.81 22.21
C ASP A 317 10.96 -15.27 21.41
N GLY A 318 11.75 -14.33 20.87
CA GLY A 318 13.06 -14.60 20.26
C GLY A 318 13.04 -14.97 18.78
N ILE A 319 11.87 -14.93 18.12
CA ILE A 319 11.75 -15.16 16.68
C ILE A 319 12.35 -13.96 15.93
N ARG A 320 13.27 -14.22 15.01
CA ARG A 320 13.84 -13.21 14.11
C ARG A 320 12.82 -12.78 13.06
N ILE A 321 12.66 -11.47 12.91
CA ILE A 321 11.87 -10.85 11.86
C ILE A 321 12.77 -10.70 10.63
N ASP A 322 12.81 -11.75 9.81
CA ASP A 322 13.56 -11.80 8.56
C ASP A 322 12.55 -11.78 7.39
N LEU A 323 12.55 -10.71 6.58
CA LEU A 323 11.57 -10.55 5.51
C LEU A 323 11.68 -11.66 4.45
N ARG A 324 12.82 -12.34 4.38
CA ARG A 324 13.06 -13.52 3.52
C ARG A 324 12.31 -14.77 3.99
N ASN A 325 11.53 -14.69 5.07
CA ASN A 325 10.56 -15.72 5.50
C ASN A 325 9.22 -15.63 4.76
N ILE A 326 8.92 -14.52 4.09
CA ILE A 326 7.64 -14.32 3.39
C ILE A 326 7.61 -15.23 2.15
N ARG A 327 6.53 -15.99 1.98
CA ARG A 327 6.36 -16.92 0.84
C ARG A 327 5.36 -16.42 -0.20
N SER A 328 4.43 -15.56 0.19
CA SER A 328 3.49 -14.94 -0.73
C SER A 328 4.13 -13.77 -1.48
N PRO A 329 3.71 -13.47 -2.73
CA PRO A 329 4.32 -12.38 -3.51
C PRO A 329 4.15 -11.01 -2.88
N ILE A 330 5.18 -10.18 -3.03
CA ILE A 330 5.25 -8.82 -2.50
C ILE A 330 5.22 -7.85 -3.69
N VAL A 331 4.16 -7.06 -3.82
CA VAL A 331 4.02 -5.97 -4.78
C VAL A 331 4.47 -4.67 -4.12
N VAL A 332 5.51 -4.03 -4.64
CA VAL A 332 6.03 -2.74 -4.14
C VAL A 332 5.68 -1.63 -5.12
N PHE A 333 4.85 -0.67 -4.69
CA PHE A 333 4.46 0.48 -5.49
C PHE A 333 5.07 1.77 -4.92
N SER A 334 5.85 2.46 -5.74
CA SER A 334 6.60 3.66 -5.37
C SER A 334 6.60 4.70 -6.50
N SER A 335 7.01 5.93 -6.22
CA SER A 335 7.14 6.96 -7.26
C SER A 335 8.38 7.83 -7.10
N PHE A 336 9.00 8.22 -8.22
CA PHE A 336 10.06 9.23 -8.23
C PHE A 336 9.57 10.64 -7.88
N GLY A 337 8.24 10.87 -7.86
CA GLY A 337 7.62 12.06 -7.27
C GLY A 337 7.45 12.01 -5.75
N ASP A 338 7.69 10.85 -5.11
CA ASP A 338 7.51 10.67 -3.67
C ASP A 338 8.72 11.23 -2.90
N ASN A 339 8.50 12.35 -2.20
CA ASN A 339 9.48 12.99 -1.32
C ASN A 339 9.47 12.45 0.12
N ILE A 340 8.56 11.53 0.47
CA ILE A 340 8.55 10.79 1.73
C ILE A 340 9.31 9.46 1.52
N THR A 341 8.82 8.62 0.60
CA THR A 341 9.32 7.27 0.32
C THR A 341 9.70 7.11 -1.16
N PRO A 342 10.81 7.71 -1.62
CA PRO A 342 11.29 7.52 -2.99
C PRO A 342 11.66 6.05 -3.27
N PRO A 343 11.75 5.61 -4.54
CA PRO A 343 11.88 4.18 -4.87
C PRO A 343 13.10 3.49 -4.26
N ALA A 344 14.21 4.23 -4.06
CA ALA A 344 15.38 3.71 -3.35
C ALA A 344 15.07 3.26 -1.89
N GLN A 345 14.19 3.97 -1.17
CA GLN A 345 13.78 3.63 0.20
C GLN A 345 12.69 2.53 0.24
N ALA A 346 11.85 2.45 -0.80
CA ALA A 346 10.85 1.40 -0.97
C ALA A 346 11.45 0.05 -1.42
N LEU A 347 12.55 0.06 -2.20
CA LEU A 347 13.15 -1.12 -2.81
C LEU A 347 14.51 -1.52 -2.21
N GLY A 348 15.19 -0.62 -1.47
CA GLY A 348 16.54 -0.87 -0.95
C GLY A 348 16.65 -2.08 -0.01
N TRP A 349 15.55 -2.51 0.59
CA TRP A 349 15.52 -3.71 1.44
C TRP A 349 15.83 -5.00 0.67
N ILE A 350 15.62 -5.02 -0.65
CA ILE A 350 15.93 -6.16 -1.50
C ILE A 350 17.47 -6.31 -1.60
N THR A 351 18.17 -5.21 -1.88
CA THR A 351 19.65 -5.16 -1.93
C THR A 351 20.33 -5.23 -0.56
N ASP A 352 19.59 -5.01 0.53
CA ASP A 352 20.10 -5.15 1.90
C ASP A 352 20.03 -6.61 2.42
N LEU A 353 19.11 -7.42 1.88
CA LEU A 353 18.83 -8.79 2.33
C LEU A 353 19.40 -9.87 1.43
N TYR A 354 19.30 -9.70 0.11
CA TYR A 354 19.63 -10.73 -0.89
C TYR A 354 21.00 -10.46 -1.52
N LEU A 355 21.79 -11.52 -1.71
CA LEU A 355 23.13 -11.44 -2.31
C LEU A 355 23.08 -11.34 -3.84
N ASP A 356 22.18 -12.10 -4.45
CA ASP A 356 21.98 -12.24 -5.90
C ASP A 356 20.57 -12.77 -6.21
N ASP A 357 20.25 -12.99 -7.49
CA ASP A 357 18.93 -13.50 -7.89
C ASP A 357 18.68 -14.96 -7.45
N ASP A 358 19.73 -15.75 -7.24
CA ASP A 358 19.60 -17.14 -6.77
C ASP A 358 19.33 -17.21 -5.27
N ASP A 359 19.83 -16.25 -4.50
CA ASP A 359 19.45 -16.02 -3.11
C ASP A 359 17.94 -15.73 -2.99
N VAL A 360 17.39 -14.83 -3.83
CA VAL A 360 15.94 -14.55 -3.92
C VAL A 360 15.15 -15.83 -4.25
N ARG A 361 15.60 -16.59 -5.26
CA ARG A 361 14.99 -17.86 -5.67
C ARG A 361 15.05 -18.93 -4.57
N SER A 362 16.14 -19.02 -3.83
CA SER A 362 16.33 -20.04 -2.77
C SER A 362 15.35 -19.91 -1.60
N HIS A 363 14.83 -18.70 -1.37
CA HIS A 363 13.80 -18.41 -0.37
C HIS A 363 12.37 -18.63 -0.90
N ASP A 364 12.19 -19.05 -2.15
CA ASP A 364 10.89 -19.02 -2.85
C ASP A 364 10.22 -17.64 -2.78
N GLN A 365 11.02 -16.56 -2.89
CA GLN A 365 10.50 -15.19 -2.82
C GLN A 365 10.10 -14.69 -4.21
N THR A 366 8.83 -14.33 -4.39
CA THR A 366 8.37 -13.51 -5.52
C THR A 366 8.33 -12.04 -5.08
N ILE A 367 8.95 -11.15 -5.85
CA ILE A 367 8.88 -9.69 -5.67
C ILE A 367 8.46 -9.06 -6.99
N VAL A 368 7.37 -8.30 -6.99
CA VAL A 368 6.94 -7.46 -8.11
C VAL A 368 7.15 -6.01 -7.69
N PHE A 369 7.76 -5.18 -8.53
CA PHE A 369 7.84 -3.74 -8.28
C PHE A 369 7.28 -2.92 -9.44
N THR A 370 6.78 -1.74 -9.10
CA THR A 370 6.32 -0.76 -10.07
C THR A 370 6.63 0.66 -9.60
N THR A 371 6.99 1.51 -10.56
CA THR A 371 7.56 2.84 -10.34
C THR A 371 6.82 3.85 -11.21
N HIS A 372 6.10 4.79 -10.61
CA HIS A 372 5.50 5.91 -11.34
C HIS A 372 6.47 7.11 -11.35
N ASP A 373 6.55 7.87 -12.43
CA ASP A 373 7.56 8.95 -12.56
C ASP A 373 7.30 10.22 -11.72
N ARG A 374 6.05 10.56 -11.39
CA ARG A 374 5.69 11.95 -11.00
C ARG A 374 4.65 12.13 -9.87
N ILE A 375 4.08 11.06 -9.32
CA ILE A 375 3.06 11.22 -8.26
C ILE A 375 3.74 11.45 -6.90
N GLY A 376 3.26 12.45 -6.16
CA GLY A 376 3.65 12.62 -4.75
C GLY A 376 3.11 11.49 -3.88
N HIS A 377 3.62 11.36 -2.65
CA HIS A 377 3.31 10.28 -1.71
C HIS A 377 1.81 9.93 -1.61
N LEU A 378 0.97 10.93 -1.30
CA LEU A 378 -0.49 10.75 -1.19
C LEU A 378 -1.15 10.39 -2.53
N GLY A 379 -0.51 10.70 -3.65
CA GLY A 379 -0.99 10.31 -4.98
C GLY A 379 -0.98 8.79 -5.19
N ILE A 380 -0.10 8.07 -4.49
CA ILE A 380 0.07 6.60 -4.60
C ILE A 380 -1.17 5.84 -4.11
N PHE A 381 -1.90 6.36 -3.11
CA PHE A 381 -3.08 5.68 -2.52
C PHE A 381 -4.37 6.54 -2.47
N VAL A 382 -4.29 7.86 -2.75
CA VAL A 382 -5.45 8.79 -2.69
C VAL A 382 -5.76 9.45 -4.04
N SER A 383 -4.95 9.26 -5.09
CA SER A 383 -5.33 9.76 -6.43
C SER A 383 -6.35 8.84 -7.08
N GLY A 384 -7.49 9.40 -7.52
CA GLY A 384 -8.50 8.65 -8.25
C GLY A 384 -7.96 8.08 -9.57
N SER A 385 -6.99 8.76 -10.20
CA SER A 385 -6.31 8.28 -11.41
C SER A 385 -5.42 7.06 -11.19
N VAL A 386 -5.00 6.82 -9.94
CA VAL A 386 -4.12 5.70 -9.55
C VAL A 386 -4.96 4.57 -8.95
N GLY A 387 -6.02 4.92 -8.21
CA GLY A 387 -7.09 3.99 -7.85
C GLY A 387 -7.72 3.31 -9.06
N SER A 388 -8.08 4.09 -10.08
CA SER A 388 -8.73 3.60 -11.31
C SER A 388 -7.81 2.85 -12.28
N LYS A 389 -6.48 2.90 -12.09
CA LYS A 389 -5.47 2.36 -12.99
C LYS A 389 -4.59 1.32 -12.30
N GLU A 390 -3.54 1.75 -11.59
CA GLU A 390 -2.59 0.84 -10.93
C GLU A 390 -3.28 -0.08 -9.91
N HIS A 391 -4.06 0.48 -8.97
CA HIS A 391 -4.71 -0.34 -7.93
C HIS A 391 -5.85 -1.21 -8.47
N ARG A 392 -6.65 -0.69 -9.41
CA ARG A 392 -7.63 -1.51 -10.16
C ARG A 392 -6.95 -2.74 -10.76
N LYS A 393 -5.77 -2.58 -11.37
CA LYS A 393 -5.02 -3.70 -11.94
C LYS A 393 -4.37 -4.62 -10.92
N PHE A 394 -3.79 -4.11 -9.84
CA PHE A 394 -3.28 -4.98 -8.79
C PHE A 394 -4.39 -5.81 -8.15
N ALA A 395 -5.61 -5.26 -8.03
CA ALA A 395 -6.78 -5.99 -7.55
C ALA A 395 -7.29 -7.03 -8.57
N SER A 396 -7.54 -6.63 -9.82
CA SER A 396 -8.13 -7.53 -10.85
C SER A 396 -7.18 -8.63 -11.33
N THR A 397 -5.87 -8.46 -11.18
CA THR A 397 -4.84 -9.43 -11.58
C THR A 397 -4.15 -10.13 -10.39
N ILE A 398 -4.63 -9.95 -9.15
CA ILE A 398 -3.90 -10.41 -7.96
C ILE A 398 -3.62 -11.91 -7.96
N ASP A 399 -4.56 -12.72 -8.44
CA ASP A 399 -4.40 -14.18 -8.55
C ASP A 399 -3.46 -14.59 -9.69
N GLN A 400 -3.19 -13.69 -10.65
CA GLN A 400 -2.15 -13.87 -11.69
C GLN A 400 -0.77 -13.56 -11.11
N ILE A 401 -0.64 -12.45 -10.37
CA ILE A 401 0.56 -12.07 -9.61
C ILE A 401 0.93 -13.19 -8.61
N ASP A 402 -0.08 -13.78 -7.98
CA ASP A 402 0.10 -14.84 -6.98
C ASP A 402 0.61 -16.17 -7.56
N LEU A 403 0.40 -16.41 -8.85
CA LEU A 403 0.94 -17.53 -9.61
C LEU A 403 2.34 -17.24 -10.19
N LEU A 404 2.91 -16.04 -10.03
CA LEU A 404 4.27 -15.78 -10.48
C LEU A 404 5.29 -16.64 -9.68
N PRO A 405 6.31 -17.20 -10.35
CA PRO A 405 7.34 -17.97 -9.66
C PRO A 405 8.30 -17.09 -8.84
N ALA A 406 9.26 -17.71 -8.16
CA ALA A 406 10.24 -16.98 -7.35
C ALA A 406 11.22 -16.19 -8.23
N GLY A 407 11.48 -14.93 -7.86
CA GLY A 407 12.29 -13.98 -8.62
C GLY A 407 11.81 -12.53 -8.46
N ILE A 408 12.52 -11.61 -9.11
CA ILE A 408 12.18 -10.18 -9.17
C ILE A 408 11.51 -9.88 -10.52
N TYR A 409 10.43 -9.11 -10.50
CA TYR A 409 9.62 -8.75 -11.65
C TYR A 409 9.31 -7.25 -11.64
N ARG A 410 9.23 -6.64 -12.82
CA ARG A 410 8.73 -5.26 -12.98
C ARG A 410 7.35 -5.29 -13.65
N ALA A 411 6.37 -4.64 -13.02
CA ALA A 411 5.04 -4.45 -13.58
C ALA A 411 4.88 -3.04 -14.17
N THR A 412 4.29 -2.94 -15.35
CA THR A 412 3.79 -1.68 -15.93
C THR A 412 2.28 -1.77 -16.13
N VAL A 413 1.60 -0.62 -16.03
CA VAL A 413 0.18 -0.50 -16.35
C VAL A 413 0.06 0.59 -17.42
N GLU A 414 -0.46 0.20 -18.58
CA GLU A 414 -0.54 1.01 -19.80
C GLU A 414 -2.01 1.03 -20.28
N GLU A 415 -2.33 1.85 -21.29
CA GLU A 415 -3.69 1.89 -21.87
C GLU A 415 -3.88 0.70 -22.83
N THR A 416 -5.06 0.07 -22.80
CA THR A 416 -5.37 -1.06 -23.69
C THR A 416 -5.52 -0.56 -25.14
N PRO A 417 -4.95 -1.25 -26.15
CA PRO A 417 -5.17 -0.90 -27.55
C PRO A 417 -6.65 -0.92 -27.95
N ASP A 418 -7.08 0.04 -28.78
CA ASP A 418 -8.46 0.19 -29.27
C ASP A 418 -8.99 -1.04 -30.04
N ASP A 419 -8.11 -1.93 -30.49
CA ASP A 419 -8.38 -3.13 -31.29
C ASP A 419 -8.26 -4.46 -30.52
N ASP A 420 -7.99 -4.44 -29.20
CA ASP A 420 -7.98 -5.67 -28.41
C ASP A 420 -9.40 -6.23 -28.19
N THR A 421 -9.56 -7.55 -28.32
CA THR A 421 -10.85 -8.26 -28.16
C THR A 421 -10.79 -9.38 -27.11
N LEU A 422 -9.65 -9.54 -26.43
CA LEU A 422 -9.52 -10.43 -25.28
C LEU A 422 -9.90 -9.73 -23.97
N LEU A 423 -9.74 -8.40 -23.91
CA LEU A 423 -9.93 -7.58 -22.71
C LEU A 423 -11.10 -6.59 -22.85
N ASN A 424 -11.84 -6.40 -21.75
CA ASN A 424 -12.89 -5.40 -21.59
C ASN A 424 -12.50 -4.32 -20.55
N ASP A 425 -11.20 -4.12 -20.33
CA ASP A 425 -10.63 -3.20 -19.34
C ASP A 425 -9.84 -2.10 -20.09
N PRO A 426 -10.03 -0.79 -19.77
CA PRO A 426 -9.33 0.31 -20.43
C PRO A 426 -7.81 0.32 -20.18
N TYR A 427 -7.30 -0.47 -19.23
CA TYR A 427 -5.87 -0.62 -18.99
C TYR A 427 -5.40 -2.05 -19.22
N LEU A 428 -4.11 -2.20 -19.51
CA LEU A 428 -3.40 -3.48 -19.61
C LEU A 428 -2.29 -3.51 -18.55
N MET A 429 -2.21 -4.56 -17.73
CA MET A 429 -1.00 -4.81 -16.93
C MET A 429 -0.05 -5.75 -17.66
N SER A 430 1.20 -5.32 -17.82
CA SER A 430 2.30 -6.17 -18.28
C SER A 430 3.27 -6.45 -17.14
N VAL A 431 3.81 -7.66 -17.09
CA VAL A 431 4.85 -8.08 -16.14
C VAL A 431 6.04 -8.60 -16.92
N ARG A 432 7.23 -8.08 -16.62
CA ARG A 432 8.49 -8.67 -17.12
C ARG A 432 9.39 -9.15 -16.00
N GLN A 433 10.26 -10.10 -16.32
CA GLN A 433 11.34 -10.46 -15.43
C GLN A 433 12.29 -9.26 -15.24
N SER A 434 12.87 -9.19 -14.04
CA SER A 434 13.87 -8.24 -13.61
C SER A 434 14.92 -8.99 -12.77
N ASN A 435 15.84 -8.27 -12.12
CA ASN A 435 16.95 -8.82 -11.35
C ASN A 435 17.43 -7.82 -10.29
N LEU A 436 18.30 -8.29 -9.40
CA LEU A 436 18.86 -7.48 -8.31
C LEU A 436 19.70 -6.29 -8.82
N ALA A 437 20.28 -6.38 -10.03
CA ALA A 437 21.07 -5.30 -10.61
C ALA A 437 20.19 -4.11 -11.04
N GLU A 438 19.01 -4.35 -11.63
CA GLU A 438 18.04 -3.28 -11.94
C GLU A 438 17.55 -2.58 -10.65
N ILE A 439 17.34 -3.34 -9.58
CA ILE A 439 17.04 -2.74 -8.26
C ILE A 439 18.22 -1.90 -7.76
N ALA A 440 19.46 -2.37 -7.90
CA ALA A 440 20.65 -1.63 -7.50
C ALA A 440 20.87 -0.33 -8.31
N GLU A 441 20.50 -0.29 -9.59
CA GLU A 441 20.52 0.94 -10.40
C GLU A 441 19.55 2.01 -9.87
N ILE A 442 18.38 1.60 -9.36
CA ILE A 442 17.37 2.47 -8.74
C ILE A 442 17.77 2.90 -7.32
N VAL A 443 18.28 1.96 -6.51
CA VAL A 443 18.61 2.17 -5.09
C VAL A 443 19.91 2.95 -4.89
N GLN A 444 20.90 2.69 -5.75
CA GLN A 444 22.28 3.20 -5.66
C GLN A 444 22.93 2.99 -4.28
N PRO A 445 23.16 1.73 -3.85
CA PRO A 445 23.80 1.44 -2.56
C PRO A 445 25.19 2.09 -2.44
N ASP A 446 25.46 2.73 -1.30
CA ASP A 446 26.71 3.43 -1.01
C ASP A 446 27.28 2.96 0.34
N PRO A 447 28.31 2.09 0.34
CA PRO A 447 28.94 1.58 1.56
C PRO A 447 29.67 2.64 2.40
N GLU A 448 30.00 3.81 1.85
CA GLU A 448 30.58 4.92 2.64
C GLU A 448 29.47 5.73 3.32
N SER A 449 28.37 6.00 2.63
CA SER A 449 27.12 6.50 3.22
C SER A 449 26.68 5.60 4.38
N ASP A 450 26.61 4.28 4.18
CA ASP A 450 26.24 3.31 5.23
C ASP A 450 27.13 3.39 6.48
N ARG A 451 28.44 3.61 6.30
CA ARG A 451 29.40 3.80 7.40
C ARG A 451 29.09 5.05 8.23
N ARG A 452 28.71 6.14 7.56
CA ARG A 452 28.29 7.39 8.20
C ARG A 452 26.95 7.21 8.96
N PHE A 453 26.01 6.45 8.41
CA PHE A 453 24.76 6.12 9.13
C PHE A 453 24.95 5.17 10.32
N ALA A 454 25.86 4.19 10.24
CA ALA A 454 26.21 3.36 11.39
C ALA A 454 26.81 4.19 12.53
N ALA A 455 27.67 5.18 12.21
CA ALA A 455 28.16 6.14 13.19
C ALA A 455 27.04 7.03 13.79
N ALA A 456 26.07 7.47 12.96
CA ALA A 456 24.90 8.21 13.43
C ALA A 456 23.99 7.38 14.35
N ALA A 457 23.76 6.11 14.02
CA ALA A 457 23.03 5.18 14.87
C ALA A 457 23.74 4.95 16.21
N ARG A 458 25.06 4.77 16.19
CA ARG A 458 25.84 4.60 17.43
C ARG A 458 25.84 5.86 18.30
N LEU A 459 25.90 7.05 17.72
CA LEU A 459 25.77 8.30 18.47
C LEU A 459 24.34 8.48 19.04
N SER A 460 23.32 8.07 18.30
CA SER A 460 21.92 8.07 18.78
C SER A 460 21.75 7.22 20.04
N GLU A 461 22.32 6.01 20.09
CA GLU A 461 22.29 5.15 21.28
C GLU A 461 22.93 5.83 22.50
N ILE A 462 24.07 6.50 22.30
CA ILE A 462 24.80 7.23 23.36
C ILE A 462 23.97 8.41 23.87
N ASN A 463 23.41 9.23 22.99
CA ASN A 463 22.60 10.39 23.37
C ASN A 463 21.29 9.98 24.05
N LEU A 464 20.64 8.92 23.58
CA LEU A 464 19.46 8.34 24.19
C LEU A 464 19.75 7.79 25.60
N ALA A 465 20.88 7.09 25.76
CA ALA A 465 21.32 6.59 27.06
C ALA A 465 21.65 7.74 28.03
N PHE A 466 22.30 8.81 27.55
CA PHE A 466 22.56 10.01 28.35
C PHE A 466 21.24 10.67 28.80
N TYR A 467 20.30 10.93 27.88
CA TYR A 467 19.00 11.52 28.20
C TYR A 467 18.24 10.68 29.24
N LYS A 468 18.09 9.37 29.00
CA LYS A 468 17.39 8.43 29.91
C LYS A 468 18.05 8.35 31.29
N SER A 469 19.37 8.45 31.38
CA SER A 469 20.12 8.32 32.65
C SER A 469 20.21 9.61 33.45
N THR A 470 19.99 10.78 32.84
CA THR A 470 20.26 12.09 33.47
C THR A 470 19.07 13.05 33.50
N LEU A 471 18.36 13.22 32.38
CA LEU A 471 17.32 14.24 32.22
C LEU A 471 15.90 13.65 32.33
N GLN A 472 15.67 12.45 31.79
CA GLN A 472 14.36 11.78 31.81
C GLN A 472 13.71 11.72 33.22
N PRO A 473 14.43 11.44 34.33
CA PRO A 473 13.82 11.43 35.65
C PRO A 473 13.23 12.79 36.07
N TRP A 474 13.89 13.89 35.69
CA TRP A 474 13.42 15.25 35.96
C TRP A 474 12.26 15.65 35.04
N VAL A 475 12.33 15.29 33.76
CA VAL A 475 11.22 15.52 32.81
C VAL A 475 9.97 14.79 33.29
N LYS A 476 10.06 13.48 33.61
CA LYS A 476 8.91 12.70 34.13
C LYS A 476 8.40 13.15 35.51
N ALA A 477 9.23 13.80 36.32
CA ALA A 477 8.82 14.38 37.60
C ALA A 477 8.12 15.76 37.45
N LEU A 478 8.32 16.46 36.34
CA LEU A 478 7.71 17.76 36.03
C LEU A 478 6.51 17.63 35.09
N THR A 479 6.47 16.61 34.23
CA THR A 479 5.28 16.31 33.42
C THR A 479 4.12 15.85 34.30
N THR A 480 2.94 16.40 34.03
CA THR A 480 1.64 15.94 34.54
C THR A 480 0.69 15.73 33.36
N PRO A 481 -0.43 14.99 33.55
CA PRO A 481 -1.48 14.92 32.52
C PRO A 481 -2.01 16.29 32.09
N TYR A 482 -2.06 17.27 33.01
CA TYR A 482 -2.46 18.64 32.70
C TYR A 482 -1.45 19.37 31.80
N THR A 483 -0.15 19.29 32.10
CA THR A 483 0.87 19.93 31.25
C THR A 483 1.00 19.25 29.89
N ALA A 484 0.80 17.93 29.82
CA ALA A 484 0.77 17.21 28.55
C ALA A 484 -0.43 17.64 27.68
N ALA A 485 -1.63 17.75 28.26
CA ALA A 485 -2.81 18.27 27.56
C ALA A 485 -2.64 19.75 27.14
N LEU A 486 -1.98 20.57 27.97
CA LEU A 486 -1.67 21.97 27.62
C LEU A 486 -0.70 22.05 26.44
N LEU A 487 0.35 21.23 26.42
CA LEU A 487 1.29 21.13 25.29
C LEU A 487 0.60 20.61 24.00
N GLU A 488 -0.35 19.69 24.13
CA GLU A 488 -1.18 19.25 23.00
C GLU A 488 -1.99 20.40 22.40
N THR A 489 -2.71 21.17 23.24
CA THR A 489 -3.52 22.33 22.78
C THR A 489 -2.69 23.48 22.25
N LEU A 490 -1.50 23.72 22.83
CA LEU A 490 -0.56 24.75 22.37
C LEU A 490 0.32 24.28 21.21
N HIS A 491 0.14 23.07 20.70
CA HIS A 491 0.91 22.58 19.56
C HIS A 491 0.58 23.43 18.32
N PRO A 492 1.58 24.01 17.61
CA PRO A 492 1.32 24.96 16.52
C PRO A 492 0.41 24.43 15.41
N MET A 493 0.48 23.13 15.12
CA MET A 493 -0.38 22.47 14.12
C MET A 493 -1.84 22.35 14.54
N ARG A 494 -2.19 22.46 15.84
CA ARG A 494 -3.58 22.51 16.32
C ARG A 494 -4.07 23.94 16.43
N LEU A 495 -3.19 24.84 16.89
CA LEU A 495 -3.48 26.28 16.98
C LEU A 495 -3.87 26.90 15.64
N SER A 496 -3.35 26.44 14.50
CA SER A 496 -3.82 26.85 13.17
C SER A 496 -5.33 26.64 13.02
N TYR A 497 -5.81 25.40 13.15
CA TYR A 497 -7.23 25.05 13.02
C TYR A 497 -8.12 25.66 14.13
N GLU A 498 -7.62 25.81 15.34
CA GLU A 498 -8.42 26.36 16.46
C GLU A 498 -8.45 27.90 16.48
N SER A 499 -7.50 28.59 15.83
CA SER A 499 -7.40 30.07 15.86
C SER A 499 -8.54 30.81 15.14
N TRP A 500 -9.17 30.18 14.15
CA TRP A 500 -10.17 30.82 13.30
C TRP A 500 -11.36 29.89 13.05
N THR A 501 -12.47 30.15 13.75
CA THR A 501 -13.69 29.31 13.81
C THR A 501 -14.92 30.19 13.96
N SER A 502 -16.14 29.64 13.86
CA SER A 502 -17.40 30.35 14.10
C SER A 502 -17.53 30.97 15.50
N THR A 503 -16.65 30.62 16.45
CA THR A 503 -16.59 31.24 17.78
C THR A 503 -15.81 32.57 17.80
N HIS A 504 -15.04 32.88 16.75
CA HIS A 504 -14.28 34.13 16.67
C HIS A 504 -15.23 35.33 16.46
N PRO A 505 -15.07 36.48 17.15
CA PRO A 505 -16.07 37.57 17.13
C PRO A 505 -16.42 38.14 15.75
N TRP A 506 -15.51 38.05 14.78
CA TRP A 506 -15.72 38.53 13.41
C TRP A 506 -16.28 37.46 12.45
N ALA A 507 -16.35 36.19 12.87
CA ALA A 507 -16.67 35.07 12.00
C ALA A 507 -18.07 35.18 11.37
N ALA A 508 -19.08 35.57 12.15
CA ALA A 508 -20.43 35.78 11.64
C ALA A 508 -20.52 36.90 10.59
N THR A 509 -19.71 37.97 10.75
CA THR A 509 -19.63 39.07 9.78
C THR A 509 -18.93 38.64 8.49
N ILE A 510 -17.82 37.90 8.60
CA ILE A 510 -17.12 37.33 7.43
C ILE A 510 -18.02 36.36 6.68
N HIS A 511 -18.73 35.48 7.38
CA HIS A 511 -19.67 34.53 6.76
C HIS A 511 -20.80 35.26 6.03
N GLN A 512 -21.44 36.25 6.67
CA GLN A 512 -22.48 37.07 6.02
C GLN A 512 -21.93 37.81 4.79
N TRP A 513 -20.68 38.31 4.83
CA TRP A 513 -20.06 38.92 3.66
C TRP A 513 -19.78 37.88 2.56
N ALA A 514 -19.30 36.68 2.90
CA ALA A 514 -19.08 35.59 1.95
C ALA A 514 -20.39 35.15 1.25
N GLU A 515 -21.50 35.04 1.96
CA GLU A 515 -22.84 34.77 1.39
C GLU A 515 -23.30 35.86 0.40
N ASN A 516 -23.05 37.13 0.72
CA ASN A 516 -23.38 38.24 -0.18
C ASN A 516 -22.44 38.29 -1.39
N ILE A 517 -21.16 37.98 -1.20
CA ILE A 517 -20.13 37.96 -2.25
C ILE A 517 -20.34 36.82 -3.23
N SER A 518 -20.77 35.63 -2.79
CA SER A 518 -21.09 34.53 -3.71
C SER A 518 -22.30 34.83 -4.60
N GLN A 519 -23.25 35.64 -4.11
CA GLN A 519 -24.39 36.15 -4.89
C GLN A 519 -24.04 37.34 -5.80
N GLN A 520 -22.99 38.10 -5.47
CA GLN A 520 -22.60 39.36 -6.15
C GLN A 520 -21.13 39.34 -6.57
N ARG A 521 -20.66 38.18 -7.05
CA ARG A 521 -19.26 37.94 -7.37
C ARG A 521 -18.83 38.76 -8.59
N GLN A 522 -17.78 39.55 -8.41
CA GLN A 522 -17.13 40.36 -9.45
C GLN A 522 -15.72 39.81 -9.66
N THR A 523 -15.61 38.81 -10.53
CA THR A 523 -14.32 38.27 -10.98
C THR A 523 -13.59 39.30 -11.85
N VAL A 524 -12.29 39.49 -11.63
CA VAL A 524 -11.47 40.31 -12.51
C VAL A 524 -11.30 39.64 -13.89
N ASP A 525 -11.05 40.45 -14.93
CA ASP A 525 -10.68 39.92 -16.25
C ASP A 525 -9.33 39.16 -16.19
N LYS A 526 -9.20 38.12 -17.02
CA LYS A 526 -7.99 37.29 -17.09
C LYS A 526 -6.79 38.05 -17.67
N ASP A 527 -7.04 39.02 -18.55
CA ASP A 527 -6.00 39.85 -19.16
C ASP A 527 -5.62 41.07 -18.27
N ASN A 528 -6.01 41.07 -16.98
CA ASN A 528 -5.68 42.15 -16.04
C ASN A 528 -4.23 42.02 -15.53
N LEU A 529 -3.41 43.03 -15.83
CA LEU A 529 -1.99 43.11 -15.45
C LEU A 529 -1.71 42.96 -13.95
N PHE A 530 -2.66 43.29 -13.07
CA PHE A 530 -2.49 43.10 -11.62
C PHE A 530 -2.77 41.66 -11.17
N LEU A 531 -3.65 40.93 -11.87
CA LEU A 531 -3.79 39.49 -11.69
C LEU A 531 -2.53 38.77 -12.20
N GLU A 532 -2.04 39.15 -13.39
CA GLU A 532 -0.79 38.63 -13.94
C GLU A 532 0.41 38.91 -13.00
N ALA A 533 0.48 40.11 -12.42
CA ALA A 533 1.50 40.45 -11.41
C ALA A 533 1.36 39.62 -10.12
N GLN A 534 0.13 39.34 -9.66
CA GLN A 534 -0.14 38.48 -8.50
C GLN A 534 0.31 37.03 -8.76
N GLU A 535 0.03 36.49 -9.95
CA GLU A 535 0.47 35.15 -10.35
C GLU A 535 2.00 35.07 -10.51
N ASN A 536 2.63 36.05 -11.16
CA ASN A 536 4.08 36.13 -11.28
C ASN A 536 4.77 36.27 -9.91
N PHE A 537 4.20 37.04 -8.98
CA PHE A 537 4.67 37.12 -7.60
C PHE A 537 4.53 35.78 -6.87
N SER A 538 3.40 35.09 -7.03
CA SER A 538 3.19 33.76 -6.43
C SER A 538 4.19 32.73 -6.95
N GLN A 539 4.43 32.69 -8.27
CA GLN A 539 5.47 31.85 -8.88
C GLN A 539 6.88 32.27 -8.44
N ALA A 540 7.13 33.55 -8.12
CA ALA A 540 8.41 33.98 -7.56
C ALA A 540 8.58 33.50 -6.11
N MET A 541 7.55 33.59 -5.27
CA MET A 541 7.54 33.06 -3.90
C MET A 541 7.76 31.55 -3.87
N GLU A 542 7.06 30.79 -4.71
CA GLU A 542 7.26 29.35 -4.84
C GLU A 542 8.70 29.02 -5.26
N ARG A 543 9.26 29.73 -6.24
CA ARG A 543 10.68 29.57 -6.64
C ARG A 543 11.66 29.92 -5.51
N VAL A 544 11.38 30.93 -4.69
CA VAL A 544 12.21 31.29 -3.52
C VAL A 544 12.16 30.19 -2.46
N LEU A 545 10.99 29.65 -2.15
CA LEU A 545 10.82 28.58 -1.16
C LEU A 545 11.40 27.25 -1.62
N ASN A 546 11.27 26.90 -2.90
CA ASN A 546 11.96 25.76 -3.52
C ASN A 546 13.49 25.94 -3.43
N ASN A 547 14.02 27.11 -3.82
CA ASN A 547 15.46 27.40 -3.69
C ASN A 547 15.95 27.35 -2.24
N TYR A 548 15.11 27.70 -1.26
CA TYR A 548 15.43 27.55 0.16
C TYR A 548 15.49 26.07 0.57
N ARG A 549 14.49 25.25 0.21
CA ARG A 549 14.46 23.80 0.44
C ARG A 549 15.73 23.16 -0.13
N ASP A 550 15.99 23.32 -1.42
CA ASP A 550 17.07 22.62 -2.12
C ASP A 550 18.45 22.97 -1.54
N ARG A 551 18.63 24.22 -1.07
CA ARG A 551 19.84 24.66 -0.33
C ARG A 551 19.91 24.07 1.07
N ARG A 552 18.81 24.11 1.84
CA ARG A 552 18.74 23.52 3.20
C ARG A 552 19.08 22.03 3.15
N ASP A 553 18.53 21.32 2.18
CA ASP A 553 18.67 19.87 2.06
C ASP A 553 20.08 19.48 1.60
N SER A 554 20.67 20.26 0.68
CA SER A 554 22.10 20.17 0.35
C SER A 554 23.00 20.44 1.56
N ILE A 555 22.66 21.44 2.38
CA ILE A 555 23.38 21.77 3.62
C ILE A 555 23.25 20.63 4.64
N TYR A 556 22.07 20.03 4.81
CA TYR A 556 21.88 18.86 5.68
C TYR A 556 22.76 17.68 5.26
N GLN A 557 22.82 17.35 3.96
CA GLN A 557 23.75 16.32 3.49
C GLN A 557 25.20 16.70 3.81
N ILE A 558 25.66 17.90 3.46
CA ILE A 558 27.05 18.32 3.66
C ILE A 558 27.45 18.27 5.14
N TRP A 559 26.60 18.73 6.06
CA TRP A 559 26.88 18.64 7.50
C TRP A 559 26.87 17.21 8.01
N PHE A 560 25.92 16.38 7.57
CA PHE A 560 25.87 14.97 7.95
C PHE A 560 27.14 14.23 7.48
N ASP A 561 27.51 14.39 6.22
CA ASP A 561 28.69 13.78 5.61
C ASP A 561 29.99 14.29 6.26
N THR A 562 30.05 15.58 6.65
CA THR A 562 31.22 16.16 7.34
C THR A 562 31.35 15.65 8.79
N VAL A 563 30.24 15.58 9.54
CA VAL A 563 30.23 15.15 10.94
C VAL A 563 30.50 13.65 11.04
N TYR A 564 29.71 12.84 10.35
CA TYR A 564 29.78 11.38 10.42
C TYR A 564 30.85 10.76 9.52
N GLY A 565 31.38 11.49 8.54
CA GLY A 565 32.62 11.15 7.84
C GLY A 565 33.90 11.53 8.59
N SER A 566 33.81 12.25 9.73
CA SER A 566 35.00 12.69 10.45
C SER A 566 35.75 11.50 11.09
N PRO A 567 37.08 11.38 10.94
CA PRO A 567 37.84 10.24 11.47
C PRO A 567 37.72 10.06 12.98
N LEU A 568 37.54 11.15 13.73
CA LEU A 568 37.34 11.12 15.18
C LEU A 568 35.98 10.53 15.56
N LEU A 569 34.89 10.96 14.91
CA LEU A 569 33.56 10.42 15.24
C LEU A 569 33.40 8.98 14.77
N MET A 570 33.99 8.63 13.61
CA MET A 570 34.07 7.24 13.15
C MET A 570 34.79 6.34 14.15
N ALA A 571 35.96 6.76 14.65
CA ALA A 571 36.69 6.01 15.66
C ALA A 571 35.92 5.90 17.00
N LEU A 572 35.23 6.96 17.43
CA LEU A 572 34.37 6.95 18.63
C LEU A 572 33.13 6.06 18.46
N ALA A 573 32.60 5.93 17.24
CA ALA A 573 31.53 4.99 16.91
C ALA A 573 32.01 3.53 16.81
N GLY A 574 33.33 3.28 16.77
CA GLY A 574 33.92 1.95 16.66
C GLY A 574 34.35 1.55 15.24
N HIS A 575 34.29 2.45 14.26
CA HIS A 575 34.73 2.21 12.89
C HIS A 575 36.19 2.64 12.71
N ALA A 576 37.10 1.67 12.58
CA ALA A 576 38.52 1.94 12.41
C ALA A 576 38.87 2.32 10.95
N PRO A 577 39.83 3.23 10.71
CA PRO A 577 40.37 3.48 9.37
C PRO A 577 40.97 2.19 8.79
N GLY A 578 40.53 1.80 7.59
CA GLY A 578 40.96 0.57 6.93
C GLY A 578 40.19 -0.70 7.34
N ASP A 579 39.15 -0.59 8.18
CA ASP A 579 38.25 -1.71 8.45
C ASP A 579 37.58 -2.20 7.15
N SER A 580 37.61 -3.51 6.94
CA SER A 580 36.99 -4.19 5.79
C SER A 580 35.58 -4.73 6.09
N ALA A 581 35.12 -4.64 7.34
CA ALA A 581 33.75 -5.01 7.68
C ALA A 581 32.73 -4.10 6.95
N PRO A 582 31.61 -4.67 6.48
CA PRO A 582 30.48 -3.86 6.03
C PRO A 582 29.83 -3.18 7.24
N ALA A 583 29.39 -1.93 7.09
CA ALA A 583 28.73 -1.19 8.17
C ALA A 583 27.35 -1.76 8.56
N ARG A 584 26.78 -2.59 7.69
CA ARG A 584 25.54 -3.33 7.92
C ARG A 584 25.81 -4.83 7.78
N PRO A 585 25.31 -5.67 8.70
CA PRO A 585 25.36 -7.11 8.50
C PRO A 585 24.41 -7.50 7.36
N HIS A 586 24.91 -8.23 6.36
CA HIS A 586 24.12 -8.72 5.24
C HIS A 586 23.67 -10.17 5.51
N PRO A 587 22.38 -10.47 5.73
CA PRO A 587 21.92 -11.81 6.12
C PRO A 587 22.30 -12.92 5.13
N GLY A 588 22.28 -12.61 3.83
CA GLY A 588 22.69 -13.51 2.74
C GLY A 588 24.18 -13.91 2.74
N SER A 589 25.02 -13.28 3.57
CA SER A 589 26.47 -13.57 3.64
C SER A 589 26.88 -14.60 4.72
N SER A 590 25.93 -15.07 5.55
CA SER A 590 26.25 -15.99 6.66
C SER A 590 26.59 -17.43 6.20
N PRO A 591 27.54 -18.14 6.83
CA PRO A 591 27.94 -19.50 6.41
C PRO A 591 26.79 -20.51 6.39
N GLU A 592 25.88 -20.40 7.35
CA GLU A 592 24.67 -21.22 7.47
C GLU A 592 23.70 -20.93 6.31
N HIS A 593 23.57 -19.67 5.92
CA HIS A 593 22.77 -19.26 4.77
C HIS A 593 23.36 -19.76 3.45
N LEU A 594 24.66 -19.57 3.25
CA LEU A 594 25.37 -20.11 2.08
C LEU A 594 25.33 -21.64 2.03
N ALA A 595 25.14 -22.34 3.15
CA ALA A 595 24.85 -23.78 3.17
C ALA A 595 23.40 -24.08 2.75
N PHE A 596 22.41 -23.31 3.22
CA PHE A 596 21.00 -23.41 2.80
C PHE A 596 20.82 -23.20 1.29
N VAL A 597 21.40 -22.15 0.71
CA VAL A 597 21.30 -21.88 -0.74
C VAL A 597 21.82 -23.06 -1.56
N ARG A 598 23.01 -23.58 -1.21
CA ARG A 598 23.59 -24.78 -1.86
C ARG A 598 22.74 -26.04 -1.66
N GLN A 599 22.09 -26.19 -0.50
CA GLN A 599 21.15 -27.29 -0.26
C GLN A 599 19.90 -27.19 -1.17
N GLN A 600 19.38 -25.98 -1.40
CA GLN A 600 18.25 -25.79 -2.34
C GLN A 600 18.67 -26.04 -3.79
N MET A 601 19.86 -25.58 -4.22
CA MET A 601 20.39 -25.91 -5.55
C MET A 601 20.55 -27.43 -5.75
N HIS A 602 21.09 -28.16 -4.77
CA HIS A 602 21.15 -29.62 -4.81
C HIS A 602 19.78 -30.32 -4.76
N ARG A 603 18.75 -29.67 -4.22
CA ARG A 603 17.35 -30.15 -4.32
C ARG A 603 16.84 -30.02 -5.76
N LEU A 604 17.14 -28.90 -6.43
CA LEU A 604 16.79 -28.67 -7.83
C LEU A 604 17.58 -29.57 -8.79
N ASP A 605 18.81 -29.99 -8.43
CA ASP A 605 19.57 -31.00 -9.18
C ASP A 605 18.81 -32.33 -9.31
N GLY A 606 18.20 -32.81 -8.21
CA GLY A 606 17.43 -34.05 -8.20
C GLY A 606 16.16 -34.00 -9.04
N LEU A 607 15.47 -32.86 -9.02
CA LEU A 607 14.18 -32.64 -9.70
C LEU A 607 14.29 -32.54 -11.24
N LEU A 608 15.50 -32.50 -11.81
CA LEU A 608 15.70 -32.37 -13.25
C LEU A 608 14.97 -33.47 -14.06
N ASN A 609 14.90 -34.70 -13.52
CA ASN A 609 14.28 -35.86 -14.17
C ASN A 609 12.97 -36.32 -13.49
N GLU A 610 12.45 -35.57 -12.52
CA GLU A 610 11.21 -35.90 -11.80
C GLU A 610 10.03 -35.04 -12.30
N GLY A 611 8.86 -35.68 -12.44
CA GLY A 611 7.63 -35.10 -13.01
C GLY A 611 6.94 -36.01 -14.02
N GLY A 612 5.93 -35.46 -14.70
CA GLY A 612 5.16 -36.07 -15.78
C GLY A 612 4.62 -35.00 -16.74
N LEU A 613 3.36 -35.16 -17.21
CA LEU A 613 2.73 -34.24 -18.18
C LEU A 613 2.68 -32.78 -17.74
N LEU A 614 2.37 -32.49 -16.47
CA LEU A 614 2.23 -31.13 -15.96
C LEU A 614 3.60 -30.42 -15.94
N GLU A 615 4.62 -31.09 -15.42
CA GLU A 615 5.97 -30.56 -15.28
C GLU A 615 6.61 -30.35 -16.67
N ALA A 616 6.39 -31.29 -17.60
CA ALA A 616 6.78 -31.14 -19.00
C ALA A 616 6.11 -29.92 -19.66
N ALA A 617 4.80 -29.73 -19.43
CA ALA A 617 4.05 -28.59 -19.97
C ALA A 617 4.55 -27.26 -19.39
N LEU A 618 4.74 -27.18 -18.08
CA LEU A 618 5.24 -25.98 -17.39
C LEU A 618 6.64 -25.59 -17.88
N ARG A 619 7.58 -26.55 -17.99
CA ARG A 619 8.92 -26.28 -18.53
C ARG A 619 8.87 -25.78 -19.98
N GLY A 620 8.02 -26.38 -20.82
CA GLY A 620 7.79 -25.93 -22.19
C GLY A 620 7.24 -24.50 -22.24
N LEU A 621 6.17 -24.22 -21.50
CA LEU A 621 5.54 -22.89 -21.44
C LEU A 621 6.50 -21.82 -20.92
N PHE A 622 7.26 -22.09 -19.85
CA PHE A 622 8.22 -21.13 -19.32
C PHE A 622 9.41 -20.90 -20.26
N HIS A 623 9.89 -21.92 -21.00
CA HIS A 623 10.94 -21.76 -22.01
C HIS A 623 10.49 -20.88 -23.18
N ILE A 624 9.24 -21.01 -23.60
CA ILE A 624 8.61 -20.19 -24.66
C ILE A 624 8.35 -18.77 -24.15
N ALA A 625 7.78 -18.61 -22.95
CA ALA A 625 7.53 -17.31 -22.33
C ALA A 625 8.83 -16.52 -22.08
N LYS A 626 9.93 -17.21 -21.74
CA LYS A 626 11.27 -16.61 -21.60
C LYS A 626 11.82 -15.97 -22.89
N GLN A 627 11.28 -16.32 -24.06
CA GLN A 627 11.62 -15.66 -25.33
C GLN A 627 10.83 -14.36 -25.57
N ARG A 628 9.89 -13.99 -24.70
CA ARG A 628 9.22 -12.69 -24.70
C ARG A 628 9.84 -11.75 -23.65
N HIS A 629 9.85 -10.46 -23.98
CA HIS A 629 10.38 -9.43 -23.08
C HIS A 629 9.41 -9.06 -21.93
N SER A 630 8.13 -9.37 -22.10
CA SER A 630 7.05 -9.21 -21.11
C SER A 630 5.97 -10.27 -21.35
N VAL A 631 5.16 -10.52 -20.32
CA VAL A 631 3.94 -11.32 -20.36
C VAL A 631 2.84 -10.47 -19.76
N ASP A 632 1.69 -10.39 -20.44
CA ASP A 632 0.54 -9.59 -20.01
C ASP A 632 -0.68 -10.47 -19.63
N GLU A 633 -1.70 -9.85 -19.06
CA GLU A 633 -2.91 -10.52 -18.56
C GLU A 633 -3.70 -11.32 -19.62
N ARG A 634 -3.50 -11.09 -20.92
CA ARG A 634 -4.16 -11.86 -22.00
C ARG A 634 -3.76 -13.33 -21.99
N TYR A 635 -2.54 -13.64 -21.54
CA TYR A 635 -2.07 -15.02 -21.30
C TYR A 635 -2.96 -15.76 -20.30
N HIS A 636 -3.36 -15.09 -19.23
CA HIS A 636 -4.23 -15.68 -18.21
C HIS A 636 -5.66 -15.87 -18.74
N HIS A 637 -6.20 -14.88 -19.45
CA HIS A 637 -7.52 -14.99 -20.06
C HIS A 637 -7.60 -16.08 -21.13
N ALA A 638 -6.58 -16.22 -21.98
CA ALA A 638 -6.48 -17.33 -22.94
C ALA A 638 -6.39 -18.70 -22.23
N ALA A 639 -5.61 -18.81 -21.17
CA ALA A 639 -5.50 -20.04 -20.38
C ALA A 639 -6.83 -20.43 -19.70
N MET A 640 -7.58 -19.46 -19.16
CA MET A 640 -8.88 -19.74 -18.53
C MET A 640 -9.97 -20.10 -19.55
N ARG A 641 -10.05 -19.40 -20.69
CA ARG A 641 -10.95 -19.79 -21.80
C ARG A 641 -10.67 -21.21 -22.30
N LEU A 642 -9.40 -21.63 -22.34
CA LEU A 642 -9.03 -23.02 -22.63
C LEU A 642 -9.43 -23.97 -21.49
N ARG A 643 -9.21 -23.60 -20.22
CA ARG A 643 -9.59 -24.44 -19.07
C ARG A 643 -11.08 -24.80 -19.08
N GLU A 644 -11.94 -23.83 -19.41
CA GLU A 644 -13.39 -24.00 -19.56
C GLU A 644 -13.77 -24.95 -20.71
N GLN A 645 -13.06 -24.89 -21.84
CA GLN A 645 -13.38 -25.69 -23.03
C GLN A 645 -13.06 -27.19 -22.92
N TYR A 646 -12.13 -27.58 -22.05
CA TYR A 646 -11.64 -28.97 -21.96
C TYR A 646 -12.04 -29.69 -20.65
N ASP A 647 -12.94 -29.11 -19.85
CA ASP A 647 -13.40 -29.60 -18.54
C ASP A 647 -12.32 -30.35 -17.75
N THR A 648 -11.23 -29.63 -17.48
CA THR A 648 -10.03 -30.19 -16.82
C THR A 648 -10.24 -30.47 -15.31
N GLY A 649 -11.49 -30.39 -14.84
CA GLY A 649 -11.88 -30.68 -13.48
C GLY A 649 -11.42 -29.64 -12.45
N HIS A 650 -11.58 -30.04 -11.18
CA HIS A 650 -11.26 -29.20 -10.03
C HIS A 650 -9.74 -29.24 -9.73
N VAL A 651 -8.98 -28.46 -10.51
CA VAL A 651 -7.55 -28.23 -10.28
C VAL A 651 -7.33 -27.53 -8.95
N ASP A 652 -6.60 -28.20 -8.06
CA ASP A 652 -6.11 -27.64 -6.80
C ASP A 652 -5.09 -26.53 -7.08
N ILE A 653 -5.47 -25.28 -6.78
CA ILE A 653 -4.69 -24.07 -7.09
C ILE A 653 -3.39 -24.04 -6.29
N GLU A 654 -3.36 -24.55 -5.06
CA GLU A 654 -2.12 -24.60 -4.25
C GLU A 654 -1.13 -25.65 -4.79
N LYS A 655 -1.63 -26.79 -5.28
CA LYS A 655 -0.77 -27.75 -6.00
C LYS A 655 -0.27 -27.18 -7.34
N MET A 656 -1.13 -26.48 -8.09
CA MET A 656 -0.76 -25.84 -9.35
C MET A 656 0.31 -24.75 -9.13
N ARG A 657 0.13 -23.89 -8.12
CA ARG A 657 1.13 -22.93 -7.63
C ARG A 657 2.46 -23.62 -7.29
N ALA A 658 2.41 -24.68 -6.48
CA ALA A 658 3.63 -25.38 -6.07
C ALA A 658 4.39 -25.96 -7.27
N ALA A 659 3.70 -26.58 -8.22
CA ALA A 659 4.28 -27.08 -9.45
C ALA A 659 4.85 -25.95 -10.33
N ILE A 660 4.12 -24.83 -10.49
CA ILE A 660 4.57 -23.64 -11.22
C ILE A 660 5.89 -23.10 -10.63
N ARG A 661 5.95 -22.89 -9.31
CA ARG A 661 7.12 -22.34 -8.62
C ARG A 661 8.31 -23.28 -8.70
N GLU A 662 8.09 -24.58 -8.46
CA GLU A 662 9.15 -25.58 -8.52
C GLU A 662 9.72 -25.77 -9.93
N GLN A 663 8.88 -25.91 -10.96
CA GLN A 663 9.36 -26.13 -12.32
C GLN A 663 9.98 -24.87 -12.94
N ALA A 664 9.57 -23.67 -12.50
CA ALA A 664 10.27 -22.43 -12.83
C ALA A 664 11.65 -22.35 -12.16
N LEU A 665 11.79 -22.77 -10.90
CA LEU A 665 13.09 -22.86 -10.21
C LEU A 665 14.02 -23.88 -10.91
N VAL A 666 13.49 -25.05 -11.30
CA VAL A 666 14.25 -26.07 -12.05
C VAL A 666 14.72 -25.51 -13.41
N LEU A 667 13.87 -24.78 -14.15
CA LEU A 667 14.25 -24.15 -15.42
C LEU A 667 15.22 -22.97 -15.23
N ALA A 668 15.12 -22.22 -14.14
CA ALA A 668 16.05 -21.12 -13.83
C ALA A 668 17.46 -21.65 -13.53
N HIS A 669 17.56 -22.71 -12.70
CA HIS A 669 18.82 -23.33 -12.28
C HIS A 669 19.50 -24.15 -13.40
N HIS A 670 18.75 -25.02 -14.09
CA HIS A 670 19.33 -25.90 -15.13
C HIS A 670 19.37 -25.29 -16.54
N GLY A 671 18.63 -24.20 -16.78
CA GLY A 671 18.47 -23.63 -18.10
C GLY A 671 17.91 -24.65 -19.10
N HIS A 672 18.48 -24.68 -20.30
CA HIS A 672 17.99 -25.53 -21.41
C HIS A 672 17.93 -27.02 -21.08
N LYS A 673 18.77 -27.54 -20.16
CA LYS A 673 18.73 -28.95 -19.74
C LYS A 673 17.37 -29.39 -19.16
N ALA A 674 16.64 -28.47 -18.52
CA ALA A 674 15.28 -28.76 -18.04
C ALA A 674 14.31 -29.02 -19.19
N VAL A 675 14.54 -28.38 -20.35
CA VAL A 675 13.78 -28.55 -21.60
C VAL A 675 14.22 -29.83 -22.31
N GLU A 676 15.53 -30.11 -22.38
CA GLU A 676 16.09 -31.38 -22.89
C GLU A 676 15.54 -32.61 -22.14
N ALA A 677 15.19 -32.46 -20.85
CA ALA A 677 14.60 -33.51 -20.02
C ALA A 677 13.11 -33.79 -20.30
N ILE A 678 12.40 -32.96 -21.09
CA ILE A 678 10.95 -33.11 -21.35
C ILE A 678 10.57 -34.52 -21.84
N PRO A 679 11.26 -35.14 -22.84
CA PRO A 679 10.95 -36.50 -23.28
C PRO A 679 11.13 -37.57 -22.19
N HIS A 680 11.99 -37.32 -21.19
CA HIS A 680 12.15 -38.23 -20.05
C HIS A 680 10.97 -38.15 -19.08
N LEU A 681 10.45 -36.94 -18.79
CA LEU A 681 9.24 -36.77 -17.97
C LEU A 681 8.02 -37.45 -18.63
N LEU A 682 7.91 -37.34 -19.94
CA LEU A 682 6.82 -37.92 -20.74
C LEU A 682 6.95 -39.45 -20.93
N SER A 683 8.04 -40.08 -20.50
CA SER A 683 8.38 -41.48 -20.79
C SER A 683 7.47 -42.56 -20.19
N LYS A 684 6.43 -42.15 -19.43
CA LYS A 684 5.46 -43.02 -18.74
C LYS A 684 4.00 -42.73 -19.14
N HIS A 685 3.78 -41.81 -20.07
CA HIS A 685 2.46 -41.33 -20.49
C HIS A 685 2.07 -41.84 -21.87
N GLN A 686 0.77 -41.89 -22.15
CA GLN A 686 0.27 -42.40 -23.44
C GLN A 686 0.51 -41.39 -24.57
N PRO A 687 0.78 -41.85 -25.82
CA PRO A 687 0.98 -40.95 -26.97
C PRO A 687 -0.15 -39.94 -27.19
N GLU A 688 -1.39 -40.33 -26.88
CA GLU A 688 -2.58 -39.48 -26.99
C GLU A 688 -2.60 -38.37 -25.94
N GLU A 689 -2.24 -38.66 -24.69
CA GLU A 689 -2.13 -37.66 -23.61
C GLU A 689 -1.04 -36.63 -23.93
N ILE A 690 0.12 -37.10 -24.41
CA ILE A 690 1.25 -36.27 -24.80
C ILE A 690 0.85 -35.30 -25.92
N ARG A 691 0.18 -35.81 -26.97
CA ARG A 691 -0.29 -34.97 -28.09
C ARG A 691 -1.43 -34.03 -27.70
N LEU A 692 -2.31 -34.43 -26.77
CA LEU A 692 -3.34 -33.54 -26.23
C LEU A 692 -2.71 -32.32 -25.55
N VAL A 693 -1.76 -32.53 -24.64
CA VAL A 693 -1.04 -31.45 -23.94
C VAL A 693 -0.26 -30.57 -24.91
N ALA A 694 0.45 -31.14 -25.89
CA ALA A 694 1.09 -30.38 -26.96
C ALA A 694 0.09 -29.51 -27.75
N SER A 695 -1.12 -30.02 -28.02
CA SER A 695 -2.18 -29.26 -28.70
C SER A 695 -2.70 -28.08 -27.85
N LEU A 696 -2.74 -28.23 -26.53
CA LEU A 696 -3.15 -27.16 -25.60
C LEU A 696 -2.08 -26.07 -25.49
N ILE A 697 -0.80 -26.45 -25.39
CA ILE A 697 0.34 -25.52 -25.45
C ILE A 697 0.28 -24.70 -26.76
N LYS A 698 0.09 -25.37 -27.91
CA LYS A 698 -0.03 -24.69 -29.20
C LYS A 698 -1.22 -23.72 -29.24
N LYS A 699 -2.40 -24.13 -28.77
CA LYS A 699 -3.60 -23.27 -28.74
C LYS A 699 -3.42 -22.04 -27.85
N LEU A 700 -2.81 -22.19 -26.68
CA LEU A 700 -2.54 -21.08 -25.76
C LEU A 700 -1.60 -20.02 -26.38
N ILE A 701 -0.62 -20.46 -27.16
CA ILE A 701 0.31 -19.58 -27.86
C ILE A 701 -0.39 -18.90 -29.05
N SER A 702 -1.04 -19.66 -29.92
CA SER A 702 -1.71 -19.12 -31.11
C SER A 702 -2.85 -18.15 -30.79
N ALA A 703 -3.57 -18.34 -29.68
CA ALA A 703 -4.65 -17.43 -29.24
C ALA A 703 -4.18 -16.01 -28.85
N ILE A 704 -2.88 -15.76 -28.85
CA ILE A 704 -2.25 -14.47 -28.50
C ILE A 704 -1.41 -13.97 -29.70
N ASP A 705 -0.78 -14.89 -30.44
CA ASP A 705 -0.10 -14.61 -31.71
C ASP A 705 -1.03 -14.12 -32.82
N GLU A 706 -2.34 -14.32 -32.69
CA GLU A 706 -3.38 -13.77 -33.57
C GLU A 706 -3.58 -12.25 -33.41
N GLN A 707 -3.09 -11.65 -32.32
CA GLN A 707 -3.10 -10.18 -32.10
C GLN A 707 -1.69 -9.58 -32.22
N ASP A 708 -0.71 -10.14 -31.50
CA ASP A 708 0.67 -9.66 -31.49
C ASP A 708 1.59 -10.64 -32.20
N ALA A 709 2.12 -10.24 -33.37
CA ALA A 709 2.98 -11.08 -34.20
C ALA A 709 4.20 -11.62 -33.42
N ALA A 710 4.23 -12.94 -33.20
CA ALA A 710 5.21 -13.60 -32.36
C ALA A 710 6.66 -13.30 -32.78
N PRO A 711 7.54 -12.90 -31.85
CA PRO A 711 8.98 -12.84 -32.11
C PRO A 711 9.51 -14.19 -32.62
N GLU A 712 10.43 -14.16 -33.59
CA GLU A 712 11.00 -15.37 -34.22
C GLU A 712 11.55 -16.38 -33.19
N ALA A 713 12.11 -15.90 -32.08
CA ALA A 713 12.57 -16.71 -30.96
C ALA A 713 11.43 -17.49 -30.26
N VAL A 714 10.24 -16.89 -30.12
CA VAL A 714 9.05 -17.54 -29.54
C VAL A 714 8.54 -18.64 -30.47
N VAL A 715 8.45 -18.36 -31.77
CA VAL A 715 8.05 -19.36 -32.78
C VAL A 715 9.00 -20.55 -32.73
N LYS A 716 10.32 -20.30 -32.76
CA LYS A 716 11.35 -21.34 -32.69
C LYS A 716 11.29 -22.16 -31.39
N ALA A 717 11.10 -21.53 -30.24
CA ALA A 717 10.95 -22.25 -28.97
C ALA A 717 9.65 -23.06 -28.89
N SER A 718 8.58 -22.59 -29.54
CA SER A 718 7.32 -23.33 -29.68
C SER A 718 7.50 -24.58 -30.56
N GLU A 719 8.16 -24.44 -31.72
CA GLU A 719 8.50 -25.58 -32.59
C GLU A 719 9.41 -26.61 -31.89
N GLU A 720 10.39 -26.14 -31.12
CA GLU A 720 11.29 -26.99 -30.32
C GLU A 720 10.53 -27.80 -29.26
N VAL A 721 9.69 -27.15 -28.44
CA VAL A 721 8.88 -27.81 -27.41
C VAL A 721 7.88 -28.80 -28.02
N LEU A 722 7.15 -28.40 -29.08
CA LEU A 722 6.21 -29.28 -29.77
C LEU A 722 6.93 -30.47 -30.44
N GLY A 723 8.15 -30.26 -30.94
CA GLY A 723 9.02 -31.30 -31.46
C GLY A 723 9.45 -32.32 -30.40
N LEU A 724 9.81 -31.86 -29.19
CA LEU A 724 10.15 -32.74 -28.06
C LEU A 724 8.97 -33.59 -27.60
N PHE A 725 7.76 -33.00 -27.53
CA PHE A 725 6.53 -33.73 -27.21
C PHE A 725 6.19 -34.80 -28.27
N GLU A 726 6.25 -34.46 -29.56
CA GLU A 726 5.98 -35.42 -30.64
C GLU A 726 7.06 -36.51 -30.75
N ALA A 727 8.33 -36.20 -30.43
CA ALA A 727 9.39 -37.19 -30.32
C ALA A 727 9.12 -38.19 -29.17
N ALA A 728 8.68 -37.70 -28.01
CA ALA A 728 8.31 -38.55 -26.87
C ALA A 728 7.11 -39.45 -27.20
N ALA A 729 6.07 -38.91 -27.83
CA ALA A 729 4.90 -39.69 -28.28
C ALA A 729 5.31 -40.82 -29.23
N LYS A 730 6.15 -40.53 -30.24
CA LYS A 730 6.68 -41.54 -31.17
C LYS A 730 7.54 -42.61 -30.49
N GLN A 731 8.33 -42.26 -29.47
CA GLN A 731 9.10 -43.24 -28.70
C GLN A 731 8.18 -44.21 -27.94
N GLN A 732 7.08 -43.73 -27.37
CA GLN A 732 6.09 -44.59 -26.71
C GLN A 732 5.33 -45.49 -27.72
N GLU A 733 4.96 -44.97 -28.89
CA GLU A 733 4.36 -45.76 -29.98
C GLU A 733 5.27 -46.88 -30.50
N GLN A 734 6.59 -46.69 -30.45
CA GLN A 734 7.59 -47.68 -30.85
C GLN A 734 7.89 -48.67 -29.71
N GLY A 735 7.99 -48.19 -28.47
CA GLY A 735 8.16 -49.03 -27.28
C GLY A 735 7.01 -50.02 -27.07
N GLY A 736 5.75 -49.57 -27.19
CA GLY A 736 4.57 -50.42 -27.07
C GLY A 736 4.56 -51.60 -28.06
N LYS A 737 5.02 -51.36 -29.30
CA LYS A 737 5.13 -52.38 -30.36
C LYS A 737 6.22 -53.43 -30.12
N SER A 738 7.11 -53.21 -29.15
CA SER A 738 8.16 -54.17 -28.78
C SER A 738 7.70 -55.27 -27.81
N SER A 739 6.45 -55.21 -27.31
CA SER A 739 5.96 -56.10 -26.24
C SER A 739 5.08 -57.27 -26.71
N SER A 740 4.61 -57.27 -27.95
CA SER A 740 3.62 -58.24 -28.45
C SER A 740 4.23 -59.45 -29.19
N ALA A 741 5.43 -59.88 -28.80
CA ALA A 741 6.26 -60.78 -29.61
C ALA A 741 7.01 -61.88 -28.84
N ASP A 742 6.50 -62.32 -27.69
CA ASP A 742 6.80 -63.67 -27.16
C ASP A 742 5.69 -64.15 -26.21
N ASP A 743 4.59 -64.65 -26.78
CA ASP A 743 3.70 -65.60 -26.11
C ASP A 743 3.38 -66.74 -27.09
N LYS A 744 3.78 -67.95 -26.71
CA LYS A 744 3.52 -69.19 -27.44
C LYS A 744 3.12 -70.27 -26.44
N PRO A 745 1.91 -70.83 -26.53
CA PRO A 745 1.44 -71.80 -25.55
C PRO A 745 2.20 -73.12 -25.68
N VAL A 746 2.67 -73.65 -24.55
CA VAL A 746 3.11 -75.04 -24.43
C VAL A 746 2.23 -75.72 -23.38
N ALA A 747 1.49 -76.73 -23.83
CA ALA A 747 0.59 -77.50 -22.98
C ALA A 747 1.33 -78.56 -22.12
N GLU A 748 0.59 -79.14 -21.19
CA GLU A 748 1.06 -80.03 -20.13
C GLU A 748 1.94 -81.21 -20.58
N THR A 749 2.93 -81.55 -19.74
CA THR A 749 3.33 -82.95 -19.51
C THR A 749 3.65 -83.13 -18.03
N ALA A 750 3.11 -84.17 -17.40
CA ALA A 750 3.14 -84.35 -15.95
C ALA A 750 3.81 -85.66 -15.52
N SER A 751 4.82 -85.59 -14.65
CA SER A 751 5.19 -86.66 -13.70
C SER A 751 6.22 -86.23 -12.64
N LYS A 752 5.86 -86.50 -11.36
CA LYS A 752 6.62 -87.25 -10.31
C LYS A 752 8.18 -87.17 -10.33
N VAL A 753 8.90 -87.02 -9.20
CA VAL A 753 8.71 -87.58 -7.83
C VAL A 753 9.22 -86.61 -6.73
N THR A 754 8.78 -86.84 -5.48
CA THR A 754 9.15 -86.15 -4.22
C THR A 754 10.61 -86.25 -3.76
N THR A 755 11.05 -85.31 -2.90
CA THR A 755 11.55 -85.63 -1.53
C THR A 755 11.60 -84.41 -0.60
N LYS A 756 11.66 -84.62 0.73
CA LYS A 756 11.77 -83.59 1.79
C LYS A 756 13.20 -83.51 2.34
N ALA A 757 13.67 -82.32 2.76
CA ALA A 757 14.43 -82.14 4.02
C ALA A 757 14.64 -80.66 4.43
N ALA A 758 14.50 -80.42 5.74
CA ALA A 758 15.18 -79.43 6.59
C ALA A 758 15.28 -77.90 6.25
N ALA A 759 14.73 -77.12 7.19
CA ALA A 759 15.20 -75.83 7.72
C ALA A 759 16.70 -75.47 7.49
N LYS A 760 17.12 -74.20 7.42
CA LYS A 760 16.68 -72.96 8.14
C LYS A 760 17.22 -71.72 7.34
N THR A 761 16.97 -70.42 7.58
CA THR A 761 16.52 -69.60 8.74
C THR A 761 15.82 -68.31 8.23
N THR A 762 15.69 -67.25 9.06
CA THR A 762 15.26 -65.87 8.70
C THR A 762 16.08 -64.89 9.55
N PRO A 763 16.19 -63.59 9.19
CA PRO A 763 15.18 -62.62 9.65
C PRO A 763 14.76 -61.58 8.60
N ALA A 764 13.63 -60.92 8.85
CA ALA A 764 13.11 -59.82 8.03
C ALA A 764 12.71 -58.64 8.95
N VAL A 765 12.76 -57.41 8.42
CA VAL A 765 12.25 -56.20 9.08
C VAL A 765 11.46 -55.38 8.05
N ALA A 766 10.26 -54.95 8.42
CA ALA A 766 9.42 -54.08 7.61
C ALA A 766 8.68 -53.04 8.48
N ARG A 767 8.28 -51.96 7.80
CA ARG A 767 7.52 -50.76 8.24
C ARG A 767 6.21 -51.14 9.01
N LYS A 768 5.49 -50.25 9.74
CA LYS A 768 5.15 -48.84 9.43
C LYS A 768 4.45 -48.11 10.61
N SER A 769 4.65 -46.77 10.69
CA SER A 769 3.73 -45.68 11.14
C SER A 769 2.62 -45.84 12.21
N ALA A 770 2.55 -44.88 13.15
CA ALA A 770 1.32 -44.33 13.76
C ALA A 770 1.57 -42.88 14.31
N ALA A 771 0.51 -42.11 14.61
CA ALA A 771 0.55 -40.68 14.94
C ALA A 771 0.32 -40.34 16.44
N PRO A 772 0.66 -39.12 16.93
CA PRO A 772 0.51 -38.73 18.34
C PRO A 772 -0.76 -37.90 18.64
N ALA A 773 -1.30 -38.00 19.86
CA ALA A 773 -2.37 -37.12 20.37
C ALA A 773 -2.28 -36.87 21.90
N SER A 774 -2.61 -35.64 22.28
CA SER A 774 -3.09 -35.12 23.59
C SER A 774 -2.77 -35.85 24.92
N ALA A 775 -2.03 -35.16 25.80
CA ALA A 775 -2.18 -35.27 27.26
C ALA A 775 -1.81 -33.95 27.98
N LYS A 776 -2.53 -33.58 29.05
CA LYS A 776 -2.20 -32.45 29.96
C LYS A 776 -1.57 -32.96 31.29
N PRO A 777 -0.87 -32.10 32.05
CA PRO A 777 0.20 -32.56 32.95
C PRO A 777 -0.23 -32.91 34.38
N ARG A 778 0.63 -33.63 35.11
CA ARG A 778 0.59 -33.75 36.58
C ARG A 778 1.96 -33.44 37.21
N THR A 779 1.96 -32.44 38.10
CA THR A 779 2.77 -32.32 39.33
C THR A 779 4.24 -32.74 39.31
N ALA A 780 5.13 -31.75 39.38
CA ALA A 780 6.51 -31.93 39.87
C ALA A 780 6.71 -31.11 41.17
N GLN A 781 7.42 -31.68 42.15
CA GLN A 781 8.03 -30.95 43.27
C GLN A 781 9.56 -31.08 43.19
N PRO A 782 10.33 -30.14 43.76
CA PRO A 782 11.73 -29.95 43.39
C PRO A 782 12.72 -30.77 44.22
N VAL A 783 13.78 -31.24 43.57
CA VAL A 783 15.02 -31.71 44.22
C VAL A 783 16.09 -30.61 44.16
N ARG A 784 16.97 -30.58 45.17
CA ARG A 784 17.80 -29.42 45.54
C ARG A 784 19.25 -29.56 45.05
N LYS A 785 19.88 -28.41 44.76
CA LYS A 785 21.28 -28.27 44.31
C LYS A 785 22.29 -29.05 45.15
N THR A 786 23.31 -29.59 44.48
CA THR A 786 24.67 -29.82 45.01
C THR A 786 25.67 -28.99 44.19
N ALA A 787 26.85 -28.69 44.75
CA ALA A 787 27.81 -27.78 44.11
C ALA A 787 29.27 -28.09 44.48
N ALA A 788 30.17 -27.85 43.53
CA ALA A 788 31.63 -27.70 43.67
C ALA A 788 32.04 -26.62 42.63
N LYS A 789 32.94 -25.64 42.87
CA LYS A 789 34.35 -25.71 43.28
C LYS A 789 35.17 -26.62 42.33
N SER A 790 36.31 -26.21 41.79
CA SER A 790 37.30 -25.25 42.31
C SER A 790 38.16 -24.58 41.21
N THR A 791 38.99 -23.60 41.63
CA THR A 791 40.34 -23.24 41.10
C THR A 791 40.56 -22.99 39.59
N GLY A 792 41.18 -21.90 39.14
CA GLY A 792 41.73 -20.72 39.85
C GLY A 792 42.96 -20.11 39.17
N THR A 793 43.46 -18.98 39.71
CA THR A 793 44.76 -18.32 39.41
C THR A 793 44.98 -17.78 37.97
N SER A 794 45.73 -16.69 37.72
CA SER A 794 46.40 -15.73 38.63
C SER A 794 46.85 -14.44 37.91
N SER A 795 46.74 -13.28 38.60
CA SER A 795 47.71 -12.15 38.66
C SER A 795 48.13 -11.41 37.36
N THR A 796 48.59 -10.14 37.35
CA THR A 796 48.87 -9.07 38.35
C THR A 796 48.22 -7.76 37.85
N GLY A 797 47.69 -6.83 38.67
CA GLY A 797 48.41 -5.95 39.60
C GLY A 797 48.79 -4.62 38.90
N THR A 798 48.89 -3.42 39.50
CA THR A 798 48.77 -2.90 40.88
C THR A 798 48.48 -1.37 40.70
N SER A 799 47.89 -0.55 41.58
CA SER A 799 48.05 -0.43 43.04
C SER A 799 47.08 0.61 43.67
N ALA A 800 46.76 0.44 44.96
CA ALA A 800 46.57 1.48 45.99
C ALA A 800 45.42 2.54 45.87
N LYS A 801 44.79 3.02 46.96
CA LYS A 801 44.99 2.74 48.41
C LYS A 801 43.75 3.15 49.26
N THR A 802 43.51 2.41 50.37
CA THR A 802 42.82 2.83 51.63
C THR A 802 41.35 3.32 51.58
N SER A 803 40.47 3.06 52.55
CA SER A 803 40.53 2.22 53.77
C SER A 803 39.13 2.04 54.42
N ALA A 804 38.92 0.91 55.12
CA ALA A 804 38.04 0.62 56.30
C ALA A 804 36.71 1.40 56.53
N THR A 805 35.62 0.85 57.09
CA THR A 805 35.47 -0.27 58.05
C THR A 805 34.04 -0.87 57.97
N ALA A 806 33.78 -2.03 58.60
CA ALA A 806 32.46 -2.68 58.76
C ALA A 806 32.08 -2.75 60.28
N PRO A 807 31.01 -3.45 60.79
CA PRO A 807 29.99 -4.32 60.17
C PRO A 807 28.55 -4.16 60.76
N VAL A 808 27.76 -5.27 60.87
CA VAL A 808 26.43 -5.47 61.54
C VAL A 808 25.21 -5.12 60.63
N LYS A 809 24.35 -6.06 60.15
CA LYS A 809 23.30 -6.92 60.80
C LYS A 809 22.11 -6.12 61.39
N ALA A 810 20.84 -6.55 61.37
CA ALA A 810 20.22 -7.82 60.97
C ALA A 810 18.80 -7.64 60.34
N ALA A 811 18.22 -8.76 59.90
CA ALA A 811 16.95 -8.92 59.18
C ALA A 811 15.64 -8.70 59.96
N ALA A 812 14.54 -8.44 59.23
CA ALA A 812 13.20 -9.00 59.50
C ALA A 812 12.26 -9.02 58.26
N LYS A 813 11.44 -10.07 58.14
CA LYS A 813 10.16 -10.21 57.40
C LYS A 813 9.13 -10.68 58.45
N PRO A 814 7.79 -10.51 58.32
CA PRO A 814 6.92 -10.74 57.14
C PRO A 814 5.93 -9.57 56.86
N ALA A 815 5.03 -9.50 55.86
CA ALA A 815 4.40 -10.45 54.93
C ALA A 815 3.12 -11.22 55.40
N THR A 816 1.94 -10.57 55.33
CA THR A 816 0.62 -11.24 55.19
C THR A 816 -0.44 -10.36 54.49
N LYS A 817 -1.15 -10.96 53.52
CA LYS A 817 -2.49 -10.61 52.99
C LYS A 817 -3.52 -11.57 53.66
N PRO A 818 -4.83 -11.56 53.33
CA PRO A 818 -5.78 -10.46 53.03
C PRO A 818 -7.10 -10.62 53.85
N LEU A 819 -8.11 -9.76 53.64
CA LEU A 819 -9.55 -10.14 53.53
C LEU A 819 -10.41 -8.94 53.05
N ALA A 820 -11.72 -9.15 52.84
CA ALA A 820 -12.63 -8.21 52.17
C ALA A 820 -14.07 -8.24 52.77
N GLN A 821 -14.94 -7.33 52.29
CA GLN A 821 -16.39 -7.19 52.58
C GLN A 821 -16.72 -6.64 54.01
N THR A 822 -17.82 -5.91 54.27
CA THR A 822 -19.01 -5.57 53.46
C THR A 822 -19.67 -4.22 53.84
N THR A 823 -20.36 -3.61 52.86
CA THR A 823 -21.46 -2.60 52.87
C THR A 823 -22.10 -2.06 54.18
N ALA A 824 -22.16 -0.72 54.32
CA ALA A 824 -23.31 0.14 54.77
C ALA A 824 -22.87 1.64 54.70
N GLY A 825 -23.71 2.68 54.55
CA GLY A 825 -25.17 2.81 54.33
C GLY A 825 -25.54 4.26 53.96
N ILE A 826 -26.80 4.52 53.59
CA ILE A 826 -27.31 5.82 53.02
C ILE A 826 -28.12 6.61 54.07
N PRO A 827 -28.13 7.96 54.02
CA PRO A 827 -29.23 8.78 54.54
C PRO A 827 -30.05 9.48 53.42
N ALA A 828 -31.38 9.51 53.53
CA ALA A 828 -32.26 10.20 52.56
C ALA A 828 -33.62 10.63 53.16
N HIS A 829 -34.05 11.86 52.86
CA HIS A 829 -35.43 12.38 52.85
C HIS A 829 -35.43 13.59 51.88
N ALA A 830 -36.31 13.81 50.90
CA ALA A 830 -37.79 13.75 50.83
C ALA A 830 -38.50 14.95 51.50
N ALA A 831 -39.57 15.55 50.97
CA ALA A 831 -40.13 15.61 49.59
C ALA A 831 -41.29 16.65 49.55
N ALA A 832 -41.57 17.32 48.41
CA ALA A 832 -42.85 18.00 48.17
C ALA A 832 -43.11 18.37 46.68
N LYS A 833 -44.38 18.23 46.25
CA LYS A 833 -45.03 18.95 45.13
C LYS A 833 -46.24 19.72 45.71
N PRO A 834 -46.92 20.57 44.92
CA PRO A 834 -48.27 20.18 44.49
C PRO A 834 -48.51 20.39 42.98
N ALA A 835 -49.74 20.13 42.51
CA ALA A 835 -50.18 20.23 41.11
C ALA A 835 -51.71 20.44 41.00
N ALA A 836 -52.20 20.65 39.76
CA ALA A 836 -53.58 21.00 39.36
C ALA A 836 -53.99 22.47 39.71
N ASP A 837 -54.84 23.17 38.94
CA ASP A 837 -55.94 22.68 38.08
C ASP A 837 -56.21 23.47 36.76
N LYS A 838 -57.21 23.04 35.97
CA LYS A 838 -57.84 23.70 34.80
C LYS A 838 -59.23 24.32 35.20
N PRO A 839 -60.11 24.96 34.36
CA PRO A 839 -60.18 25.03 32.88
C PRO A 839 -60.69 26.36 32.19
N VAL A 840 -60.65 26.37 30.85
CA VAL A 840 -61.61 26.93 29.84
C VAL A 840 -62.50 28.16 30.16
N SER A 841 -62.38 29.27 29.38
CA SER A 841 -63.47 29.78 28.49
C SER A 841 -63.13 31.00 27.58
N ARG A 842 -63.87 31.09 26.47
CA ARG A 842 -64.36 32.24 25.65
C ARG A 842 -64.42 33.66 26.30
N SER A 843 -64.52 34.82 25.60
CA SER A 843 -64.37 35.23 24.17
C SER A 843 -64.76 36.73 23.95
N VAL A 844 -64.40 37.36 22.81
CA VAL A 844 -64.90 38.67 22.26
C VAL A 844 -64.37 39.95 22.97
N GLY A 845 -64.02 41.05 22.28
CA GLY A 845 -63.86 41.30 20.83
C GLY A 845 -63.93 42.79 20.40
N GLU A 846 -63.92 43.04 19.08
CA GLU A 846 -64.21 44.32 18.35
C GLU A 846 -63.18 45.50 18.47
N THR A 847 -62.99 46.43 17.49
CA THR A 847 -63.76 46.76 16.26
C THR A 847 -62.98 47.49 15.12
N LYS A 848 -63.18 47.06 13.84
CA LYS A 848 -63.27 47.83 12.53
C LYS A 848 -62.14 48.83 12.10
N VAL A 849 -61.88 49.26 10.84
CA VAL A 849 -62.45 49.28 9.44
C VAL A 849 -61.25 49.03 8.45
N GLY A 850 -61.25 48.73 7.13
CA GLY A 850 -62.15 48.54 5.95
C GLY A 850 -61.30 47.91 4.79
N ALA A 851 -61.66 47.64 3.51
CA ALA A 851 -62.72 48.01 2.54
C ALA A 851 -62.41 49.20 1.58
N ALA A 852 -62.50 49.15 0.23
CA ALA A 852 -62.69 48.04 -0.76
C ALA A 852 -62.52 48.46 -2.26
N THR A 853 -62.56 47.47 -3.19
CA THR A 853 -63.13 47.45 -4.59
C THR A 853 -62.39 47.88 -5.91
N LYS A 854 -62.60 47.02 -6.95
CA LYS A 854 -62.71 47.22 -8.44
C LYS A 854 -61.44 47.43 -9.33
N ALA A 855 -61.41 47.13 -10.65
CA ALA A 855 -62.12 46.16 -11.54
C ALA A 855 -61.65 46.23 -13.04
N LYS A 856 -61.94 45.18 -13.86
CA LYS A 856 -62.01 45.12 -15.37
C LYS A 856 -60.70 45.26 -16.19
N SER A 857 -60.62 44.92 -17.51
CA SER A 857 -61.24 43.86 -18.37
C SER A 857 -60.62 43.84 -19.81
N ASN A 858 -61.03 42.86 -20.66
CA ASN A 858 -60.78 42.68 -22.13
C ASN A 858 -59.56 41.78 -22.47
N ALA A 859 -59.65 40.65 -23.21
CA ALA A 859 -60.14 40.32 -24.58
C ALA A 859 -59.00 40.45 -25.64
N VAL A 860 -58.87 39.62 -26.70
CA VAL A 860 -59.81 39.37 -27.82
C VAL A 860 -59.45 38.08 -28.63
N ALA A 861 -60.46 37.48 -29.31
CA ALA A 861 -60.45 36.60 -30.50
C ALA A 861 -59.95 35.12 -30.48
N LYS A 862 -60.81 34.29 -31.11
CA LYS A 862 -60.57 33.02 -31.82
C LYS A 862 -60.75 33.35 -33.33
N PRO A 863 -60.29 32.54 -34.33
CA PRO A 863 -61.18 31.48 -34.85
C PRO A 863 -60.53 30.29 -35.63
N GLN A 864 -61.29 29.19 -35.75
CA GLN A 864 -61.43 28.28 -36.93
C GLN A 864 -60.20 27.53 -37.53
N ALA A 865 -60.33 26.41 -38.26
CA ALA A 865 -61.37 25.36 -38.35
C ALA A 865 -60.87 24.16 -39.19
N LYS A 866 -61.63 23.04 -39.16
CA LYS A 866 -61.61 21.89 -40.11
C LYS A 866 -60.34 21.02 -40.14
N SER A 867 -60.34 19.75 -40.55
CA SER A 867 -61.31 18.61 -40.54
C SER A 867 -60.67 17.44 -41.33
N VAL A 868 -61.15 16.19 -41.15
CA VAL A 868 -61.11 15.02 -42.08
C VAL A 868 -60.67 13.71 -41.38
N GLU A 869 -61.65 12.80 -41.23
CA GLU A 869 -61.54 11.33 -41.07
C GLU A 869 -61.36 10.65 -42.47
N PRO A 870 -61.21 9.31 -42.65
CA PRO A 870 -61.35 8.17 -41.72
C PRO A 870 -60.05 7.30 -41.72
N SER A 871 -59.94 6.00 -41.37
CA SER A 871 -60.90 4.87 -41.31
C SER A 871 -60.38 3.66 -40.51
N LYS A 872 -61.31 2.79 -40.05
CA LYS A 872 -61.39 1.30 -40.20
C LYS A 872 -60.11 0.41 -40.02
N GLU A 873 -60.16 -0.84 -39.53
CA GLU A 873 -61.29 -1.66 -39.06
C GLU A 873 -60.89 -2.79 -38.08
N THR A 874 -61.79 -3.04 -37.12
CA THR A 874 -62.15 -4.31 -36.43
C THR A 874 -61.27 -5.57 -36.48
N GLY A 875 -61.05 -6.17 -35.31
CA GLY A 875 -60.83 -7.61 -35.10
C GLY A 875 -61.08 -7.98 -33.63
N LYS A 876 -62.05 -8.86 -33.32
CA LYS A 876 -62.60 -8.98 -31.95
C LYS A 876 -62.94 -10.42 -31.50
N ALA A 877 -62.19 -10.89 -30.49
CA ALA A 877 -62.47 -11.98 -29.55
C ALA A 877 -61.52 -11.78 -28.34
N THR A 878 -61.81 -11.93 -27.03
CA THR A 878 -63.01 -12.25 -26.21
C THR A 878 -63.66 -13.62 -26.43
N SER A 879 -63.91 -14.46 -25.42
CA SER A 879 -63.62 -14.42 -23.96
C SER A 879 -63.90 -15.83 -23.35
N ALA A 880 -63.71 -16.20 -22.07
CA ALA A 880 -63.49 -15.51 -20.77
C ALA A 880 -62.68 -16.45 -19.82
N ALA A 881 -62.51 -16.31 -18.50
CA ALA A 881 -63.01 -15.38 -17.46
C ALA A 881 -62.02 -15.29 -16.27
N GLY A 882 -62.05 -14.21 -15.47
CA GLY A 882 -61.20 -14.05 -14.27
C GLY A 882 -61.02 -12.59 -13.82
N THR A 883 -61.98 -12.06 -13.06
CA THR A 883 -62.12 -10.64 -12.66
C THR A 883 -62.29 -10.53 -11.12
N PRO A 884 -62.24 -9.35 -10.45
CA PRO A 884 -61.97 -7.99 -10.95
C PRO A 884 -61.07 -7.05 -10.06
N ALA A 885 -60.66 -5.92 -10.67
CA ALA A 885 -60.63 -4.55 -10.11
C ALA A 885 -59.58 -4.08 -9.04
N VAL A 886 -59.16 -2.80 -8.97
CA VAL A 886 -58.91 -1.73 -9.99
C VAL A 886 -58.30 -0.45 -9.33
N LYS A 887 -57.71 0.46 -10.13
CA LYS A 887 -57.18 1.84 -9.83
C LYS A 887 -55.81 1.92 -9.11
N SER A 888 -54.92 2.87 -9.44
CA SER A 888 -54.84 3.75 -10.63
C SER A 888 -53.49 4.48 -10.74
N ALA A 889 -52.95 4.58 -11.97
CA ALA A 889 -51.93 5.57 -12.34
C ALA A 889 -52.59 6.88 -12.86
N PRO A 890 -51.82 7.93 -13.22
CA PRO A 890 -51.32 8.02 -14.59
C PRO A 890 -49.85 8.50 -14.71
N ALA A 891 -49.31 8.55 -15.93
CA ALA A 891 -47.91 8.90 -16.22
C ALA A 891 -47.78 9.97 -17.31
N LEU A 892 -46.66 10.72 -17.26
CA LEU A 892 -45.89 11.40 -18.33
C LEU A 892 -46.62 12.29 -19.37
N PRO A 893 -45.91 13.30 -19.91
CA PRO A 893 -45.35 13.11 -21.25
C PRO A 893 -43.92 13.66 -21.42
N ALA A 894 -43.28 13.34 -22.55
CA ALA A 894 -41.96 13.85 -22.94
C ALA A 894 -41.94 14.32 -24.41
N SER A 895 -41.23 15.41 -24.73
CA SER A 895 -40.86 15.73 -26.11
C SER A 895 -39.75 16.78 -26.28
N LYS A 896 -38.67 16.37 -26.97
CA LYS A 896 -38.00 17.06 -28.10
C LYS A 896 -37.75 18.58 -28.05
N SER A 897 -36.48 18.96 -28.20
CA SER A 897 -36.04 19.94 -29.22
C SER A 897 -34.61 19.63 -29.67
N ALA A 898 -34.18 20.13 -30.83
CA ALA A 898 -32.85 19.91 -31.40
C ALA A 898 -32.38 21.13 -32.21
N ALA A 899 -31.06 21.39 -32.23
CA ALA A 899 -30.46 22.42 -33.09
C ALA A 899 -28.98 22.12 -33.45
N LYS A 900 -28.66 22.26 -34.75
CA LYS A 900 -27.31 22.48 -35.33
C LYS A 900 -27.45 23.67 -36.29
N PRO A 901 -26.57 24.69 -36.23
CA PRO A 901 -25.53 24.92 -37.25
C PRO A 901 -24.20 25.51 -36.68
N ALA A 902 -23.06 25.59 -37.38
CA ALA A 902 -22.61 24.93 -38.62
C ALA A 902 -21.05 24.93 -38.72
N THR A 903 -20.57 24.30 -39.79
CA THR A 903 -19.22 24.04 -40.31
C THR A 903 -18.35 25.23 -40.76
N THR A 904 -17.02 25.11 -40.59
CA THR A 904 -15.91 25.33 -41.58
C THR A 904 -14.56 24.93 -40.92
N SER A 905 -13.47 24.51 -41.59
CA SER A 905 -13.25 23.93 -42.94
C SER A 905 -11.85 23.30 -43.03
N LEU A 906 -11.72 22.14 -43.70
CA LEU A 906 -10.44 21.54 -44.18
C LEU A 906 -9.87 22.34 -45.40
N PRO A 907 -8.54 22.34 -45.71
CA PRO A 907 -7.73 21.17 -46.12
C PRO A 907 -6.44 20.95 -45.29
N ALA A 908 -5.72 19.81 -45.26
CA ALA A 908 -5.51 18.65 -46.15
C ALA A 908 -4.29 18.72 -47.10
N SER A 909 -3.69 17.54 -47.36
CA SER A 909 -2.42 17.25 -48.08
C SER A 909 -1.10 17.57 -47.32
N GLY A 910 -0.05 16.73 -47.38
CA GLY A 910 -0.02 15.34 -47.85
C GLY A 910 1.37 14.66 -47.96
N GLN A 911 1.38 13.35 -47.69
CA GLN A 911 2.23 12.25 -48.25
C GLN A 911 3.79 12.31 -48.19
N GLY A 912 4.43 11.15 -47.90
CA GLY A 912 5.87 10.92 -48.10
C GLY A 912 6.57 10.10 -46.99
N LYS A 913 6.19 8.84 -46.72
CA LYS A 913 6.77 7.59 -47.26
C LYS A 913 8.28 7.28 -46.98
N VAL A 914 8.47 6.26 -46.13
CA VAL A 914 9.32 5.05 -46.34
C VAL A 914 10.86 5.12 -46.24
N ALA A 915 11.43 4.04 -45.67
CA ALA A 915 12.85 3.64 -45.54
C ALA A 915 13.73 4.52 -44.61
N ALA A 916 14.41 4.05 -43.55
CA ALA A 916 15.03 2.76 -43.18
C ALA A 916 16.47 2.54 -43.71
N THR A 917 17.46 2.72 -42.82
CA THR A 917 18.74 1.95 -42.81
C THR A 917 19.47 2.09 -41.46
N LYS A 918 19.80 0.96 -40.83
CA LYS A 918 21.03 0.75 -40.02
C LYS A 918 22.20 0.47 -41.01
N PRO A 919 23.51 0.40 -40.64
CA PRO A 919 24.06 -0.05 -39.35
C PRO A 919 25.39 0.66 -38.91
N ALA A 920 26.14 -0.02 -38.03
CA ALA A 920 27.55 0.18 -37.64
C ALA A 920 27.91 1.51 -36.92
N SER A 921 28.31 1.54 -35.64
CA SER A 921 29.35 0.80 -34.88
C SER A 921 30.80 1.20 -35.20
N THR A 922 31.46 1.84 -34.22
CA THR A 922 32.89 1.70 -33.84
C THR A 922 33.31 2.76 -32.80
N GLY A 923 34.44 2.53 -32.12
CA GLY A 923 35.29 3.63 -31.62
C GLY A 923 35.01 4.16 -30.22
N ALA A 924 35.62 3.56 -29.21
CA ALA A 924 35.78 4.20 -27.90
C ALA A 924 36.83 5.33 -27.96
N ALA A 925 36.53 6.48 -27.36
CA ALA A 925 37.53 7.52 -27.09
C ALA A 925 37.15 8.35 -25.85
N SER A 926 38.10 8.54 -24.93
CA SER A 926 37.95 9.43 -23.78
C SER A 926 37.98 10.91 -24.21
N ARG A 927 37.14 11.77 -23.61
CA ARG A 927 37.57 13.00 -22.88
C ARG A 927 36.40 13.90 -22.44
N THR A 928 36.44 14.27 -21.17
CA THR A 928 36.33 15.63 -20.63
C THR A 928 35.43 16.66 -21.36
N ARG A 929 34.23 16.88 -20.83
CA ARG A 929 33.52 18.18 -20.81
C ARG A 929 33.17 18.46 -19.35
N GLN A 930 33.69 19.47 -18.64
CA GLN A 930 33.77 20.90 -18.92
C GLN A 930 32.38 21.57 -19.04
N ARG A 931 32.07 22.43 -18.05
CA ARG A 931 30.81 23.19 -17.92
C ARG A 931 30.59 24.15 -19.10
N LYS A 932 29.35 24.18 -19.61
CA LYS A 932 28.61 25.31 -20.21
C LYS A 932 27.27 24.75 -20.73
N SER A 933 26.12 25.36 -20.48
CA SER A 933 25.82 26.55 -19.67
C SER A 933 24.39 26.45 -19.14
#